data_AF-A0A8T7C990-F1
#
_entry.id   AF-A0A8T7C990-F1
#
_cell.length_a   1.000
_cell.length_b   1.000
_cell.length_c   1.000
_cell.angle_alpha   90.00
_cell.angle_beta   90.00
_cell.angle_gamma   90.00
#
_symmetry.space_group_name_H-M   'P 1'
#
loop_
_entity.id
_entity.type
_entity.pdbx_description
1 polymer ?
#
loop_
_entity_poly.entity_id
_entity_poly.type
_entity_poly.pdbx_seq_one_letter_code
_entity_poly.pdbx_strand_id
1 'polypeptide(L)'
;MNSRLLACLAADYGLNGTLQPLYSYQDLVCLLRTHDGNSFTVKMMHAGCDPNTVELQCAVLHHLEDGKGLPVPRVQCTLSGKAHTRLTDDDGATRLVWVVSYIPGVIAADYQPVNHDALYSMGRAVAVLSQSLARFEHPQLSREFEWKLVSADWVDSWLPAVQKAHSEHADWLASAVQDFRAHVKPALQDLSWQTVHGDLNDHNVVYSRHGDVCGLLDFGDAHQAPAVCDLAIAAAYFMMHHEHPVQALGDLVQGYHSVRALELNECALLYALIKMRLVQSLTCSFRQRDKLTGTDYHSVSEQPALDLINRLKKLPEPFIHESVSIAAGSSRLSEKWARCCRLLADNPPSPVIVAPWRDAEILELDAGSDGPVNPFEGIMTDPLKESGGAGFFIGRWGEPRLVYQAPLFKSGPHPSDDARTVHAGTDLFAPAGTPVCAPLDGHVHAINNHTQAQDYGPVIVLRHQLGDDQLFTLYGHLRSTCLEHLQVGDAVRGGQVFCHIGAPPENGDWPPHLHFQCVLEDCDWGTDIPGVSYDRSWSVWQRFFPNPAALLNLPDEKLAYPTDDTADLMQRRRQHLGKNLSVAYSRPLKIVRGWQQFLFDQRSRCYLDAYNNVPHVGHCHPRVVDAVARQMRKLSTNTRYLHDTIVDYAEELSAQFASPLDVCFFVNSASEANELALRLARAYTRAPDLIVMAGAYHGHTT
;
A
#
# COMPACT_ATOMS: atom_id res chain seq x y z
N MET A 1 -41.45 12.44 19.69
CA MET A 1 -40.64 11.20 19.65
C MET A 1 -39.64 11.11 20.80
N ASN A 2 -38.67 12.03 20.91
CA ASN A 2 -37.60 11.96 21.93
C ASN A 2 -38.08 11.87 23.39
N SER A 3 -39.15 12.58 23.76
CA SER A 3 -39.73 12.53 25.11
C SER A 3 -40.34 11.16 25.46
N ARG A 4 -41.01 10.52 24.48
CA ARG A 4 -41.58 9.17 24.65
C ARG A 4 -40.50 8.09 24.72
N LEU A 5 -39.46 8.21 23.89
CA LEU A 5 -38.32 7.30 23.92
C LEU A 5 -37.56 7.40 25.25
N LEU A 6 -37.31 8.61 25.75
CA LEU A 6 -36.72 8.81 27.09
C LEU A 6 -37.58 8.21 28.20
N ALA A 7 -38.91 8.39 28.15
CA ALA A 7 -39.81 7.79 29.13
C ALA A 7 -39.77 6.25 29.11
N CYS A 8 -39.71 5.65 27.91
CA CYS A 8 -39.56 4.19 27.75
C CYS A 8 -38.21 3.69 28.27
N LEU A 9 -37.10 4.40 27.98
CA LEU A 9 -35.77 4.06 28.49
C LEU A 9 -35.71 4.13 30.03
N ALA A 10 -36.32 5.15 30.62
CA ALA A 10 -36.39 5.30 32.07
C ALA A 10 -37.24 4.19 32.72
N ALA A 11 -38.38 3.84 32.13
CA ALA A 11 -39.31 2.85 32.68
C ALA A 11 -38.80 1.41 32.52
N ASP A 12 -38.31 1.06 31.33
CA ASP A 12 -38.02 -0.34 30.98
C ASP A 12 -36.55 -0.70 31.17
N TYR A 13 -35.62 0.26 31.09
CA TYR A 13 -34.17 0.03 31.23
C TYR A 13 -33.57 0.73 32.46
N GLY A 14 -34.30 1.63 33.13
CA GLY A 14 -33.76 2.44 34.23
C GLY A 14 -32.77 3.52 33.79
N LEU A 15 -32.73 3.85 32.49
CA LEU A 15 -31.74 4.78 31.93
C LEU A 15 -32.33 6.17 31.74
N ASN A 16 -31.67 7.18 32.32
CA ASN A 16 -32.04 8.60 32.22
C ASN A 16 -30.88 9.43 31.69
N GLY A 17 -31.13 10.28 30.70
CA GLY A 17 -30.07 11.04 30.05
C GLY A 17 -30.52 11.91 28.89
N THR A 18 -29.57 12.33 28.06
CA THR A 18 -29.81 13.07 26.82
C THR A 18 -29.60 12.19 25.61
N LEU A 19 -30.51 12.29 24.63
CA LEU A 19 -30.41 11.59 23.35
C LEU A 19 -29.82 12.53 22.30
N GLN A 20 -28.80 12.04 21.59
CA GLN A 20 -28.25 12.64 20.40
C GLN A 20 -28.49 11.67 19.22
N PRO A 21 -29.20 12.08 18.16
CA PRO A 21 -29.35 11.26 16.97
C PRO A 21 -27.99 10.87 16.38
N LEU A 22 -27.85 9.61 16.01
CA LEU A 22 -26.78 9.10 15.17
C LEU A 22 -27.32 8.89 13.76
N TYR A 23 -26.43 8.82 12.78
CA TYR A 23 -26.83 8.56 11.40
C TYR A 23 -27.33 7.11 11.26
N SER A 24 -28.52 6.93 10.67
CA SER A 24 -29.11 5.62 10.40
C SER A 24 -30.16 5.72 9.29
N TYR A 25 -30.39 4.62 8.56
CA TYR A 25 -31.19 4.58 7.34
C TYR A 25 -32.70 4.40 7.60
N GLN A 26 -33.14 3.21 8.00
CA GLN A 26 -34.55 2.88 8.25
C GLN A 26 -34.95 3.02 9.71
N ASP A 27 -34.03 2.72 10.61
CA ASP A 27 -34.25 2.73 12.04
C ASP A 27 -33.78 4.05 12.64
N LEU A 28 -34.28 4.41 13.82
CA LEU A 28 -33.76 5.54 14.58
C LEU A 28 -32.67 5.04 15.53
N VAL A 29 -31.45 5.50 15.32
CA VAL A 29 -30.32 5.18 16.20
C VAL A 29 -29.90 6.45 16.93
N CYS A 30 -29.75 6.36 18.26
CA CYS A 30 -29.40 7.49 19.11
C CYS A 30 -28.29 7.13 20.09
N LEU A 31 -27.37 8.06 20.33
CA LEU A 31 -26.47 8.03 21.47
C LEU A 31 -27.21 8.57 22.70
N LEU A 32 -27.40 7.73 23.71
CA LEU A 32 -27.84 8.13 25.04
C LEU A 32 -26.63 8.41 25.91
N ARG A 33 -26.51 9.64 26.44
CA ARG A 33 -25.57 9.99 27.50
C ARG A 33 -26.32 10.09 28.81
N THR A 34 -26.07 9.16 29.73
CA THR A 34 -26.75 9.13 31.02
C THR A 34 -26.15 10.15 32.00
N HIS A 35 -26.93 10.56 33.00
CA HIS A 35 -26.49 11.57 33.97
C HIS A 35 -25.30 11.14 34.84
N ASP A 36 -25.08 9.83 34.97
CA ASP A 36 -23.96 9.21 35.70
C ASP A 36 -22.68 9.08 34.83
N GLY A 37 -22.70 9.56 33.58
CA GLY A 37 -21.55 9.59 32.69
C GLY A 37 -21.40 8.38 31.77
N ASN A 38 -22.29 7.38 31.85
CA ASN A 38 -22.30 6.25 30.92
C ASN A 38 -22.87 6.63 29.54
N SER A 39 -22.58 5.81 28.53
CA SER A 39 -23.05 6.03 27.15
C SER A 39 -23.59 4.74 26.53
N PHE A 40 -24.72 4.84 25.85
CA PHE A 40 -25.40 3.71 25.21
C PHE A 40 -25.86 4.07 23.80
N THR A 41 -25.93 3.07 22.92
CA THR A 41 -26.59 3.20 21.63
C THR A 41 -28.01 2.64 21.77
N VAL A 42 -29.00 3.49 21.57
CA VAL A 42 -30.42 3.15 21.57
C VAL A 42 -30.87 2.98 20.13
N LYS A 43 -31.44 1.82 19.81
CA LYS A 43 -31.97 1.49 18.49
C LYS A 43 -33.48 1.34 18.59
N MET A 44 -34.22 2.14 17.83
CA MET A 44 -35.66 2.03 17.64
C MET A 44 -35.96 1.61 16.20
N MET A 45 -36.39 0.37 16.05
CA MET A 45 -36.62 -0.26 14.74
C MET A 45 -37.83 0.34 14.04
N HIS A 46 -37.83 0.32 12.71
CA HIS A 46 -38.97 0.73 11.90
C HIS A 46 -40.26 -0.09 12.22
N ALA A 47 -41.42 0.45 11.86
CA ALA A 47 -42.72 -0.16 12.12
C ALA A 47 -42.86 -1.44 11.28
N GLY A 48 -43.31 -2.51 11.92
CA GLY A 48 -43.44 -3.81 11.27
C GLY A 48 -42.14 -4.63 11.22
N CYS A 49 -41.05 -4.15 11.83
CA CYS A 49 -39.83 -4.94 12.02
C CYS A 49 -40.15 -6.28 12.71
N ASP A 50 -39.69 -7.39 12.13
CA ASP A 50 -39.82 -8.72 12.72
C ASP A 50 -39.02 -8.79 14.04
N PRO A 51 -39.65 -9.09 15.19
CA PRO A 51 -38.95 -9.26 16.46
C PRO A 51 -37.79 -10.26 16.38
N ASN A 52 -37.93 -11.30 15.56
CA ASN A 52 -36.89 -12.33 15.41
C ASN A 52 -35.56 -11.75 14.86
N THR A 53 -35.60 -10.64 14.14
CA THR A 53 -34.39 -9.94 13.65
C THR A 53 -33.61 -9.30 14.80
N VAL A 54 -34.32 -8.70 15.75
CA VAL A 54 -33.69 -8.13 16.97
C VAL A 54 -33.21 -9.25 17.88
N GLU A 55 -34.00 -10.32 18.02
CA GLU A 55 -33.60 -11.49 18.82
C GLU A 55 -32.32 -12.16 18.28
N LEU A 56 -32.19 -12.33 16.96
CA LEU A 56 -30.96 -12.85 16.35
C LEU A 56 -29.75 -11.96 16.68
N GLN A 57 -29.87 -10.64 16.50
CA GLN A 57 -28.78 -9.71 16.80
C GLN A 57 -28.35 -9.79 18.27
N CYS A 58 -29.32 -9.79 19.18
CA CYS A 58 -29.05 -9.92 20.61
C CYS A 58 -28.40 -11.26 20.94
N ALA A 59 -28.86 -12.37 20.33
CA ALA A 59 -28.28 -13.69 20.53
C ALA A 59 -26.83 -13.77 20.05
N VAL A 60 -26.51 -13.18 18.89
CA VAL A 60 -25.14 -13.08 18.38
C VAL A 60 -24.26 -12.28 19.34
N LEU A 61 -24.70 -11.10 19.76
CA LEU A 61 -23.92 -10.25 20.68
C LEU A 61 -23.68 -10.94 22.03
N HIS A 62 -24.71 -11.62 22.57
CA HIS A 62 -24.57 -12.36 23.83
C HIS A 62 -23.62 -13.55 23.71
N HIS A 63 -23.64 -14.27 22.58
CA HIS A 63 -22.66 -15.32 22.28
C HIS A 63 -21.22 -14.77 22.19
N LEU A 64 -21.06 -13.56 21.67
CA LEU A 64 -19.76 -12.90 21.54
C LEU A 64 -19.27 -12.26 22.85
N GLU A 65 -20.16 -11.95 23.81
CA GLU A 65 -19.79 -11.44 25.14
C GLU A 65 -18.90 -12.42 25.93
N ASP A 66 -19.11 -13.72 25.73
CA ASP A 66 -18.34 -14.80 26.37
C ASP A 66 -17.01 -15.11 25.63
N GLY A 67 -16.76 -14.48 24.47
CA GLY A 67 -15.69 -14.82 23.54
C GLY A 67 -14.48 -13.87 23.52
N LYS A 68 -13.27 -14.46 23.47
CA LYS A 68 -11.97 -14.02 22.91
C LYS A 68 -11.67 -12.51 22.66
N GLY A 69 -12.16 -11.56 23.45
CA GLY A 69 -11.73 -10.16 23.40
C GLY A 69 -12.10 -9.40 22.12
N LEU A 70 -13.18 -9.79 21.42
CA LEU A 70 -13.72 -9.01 20.32
C LEU A 70 -14.41 -7.75 20.85
N PRO A 71 -14.14 -6.58 20.24
CA PRO A 71 -14.82 -5.37 20.65
C PRO A 71 -16.19 -5.27 19.97
N VAL A 72 -17.22 -5.82 20.60
CA VAL A 72 -18.62 -5.74 20.14
C VAL A 72 -19.50 -5.04 21.18
N PRO A 73 -20.62 -4.43 20.78
CA PRO A 73 -21.57 -3.85 21.72
C PRO A 73 -22.16 -4.91 22.65
N ARG A 74 -22.34 -4.57 23.91
CA ARG A 74 -23.00 -5.43 24.90
C ARG A 74 -24.49 -5.13 24.96
N VAL A 75 -25.32 -6.17 25.04
CA VAL A 75 -26.78 -6.00 25.10
C VAL A 75 -27.17 -5.53 26.49
N GLN A 76 -27.85 -4.38 26.56
CA GLN A 76 -28.44 -3.91 27.81
C GLN A 76 -29.86 -4.45 27.90
N CYS A 77 -30.07 -5.45 28.76
CA CYS A 77 -31.41 -5.97 29.02
C CYS A 77 -32.29 -4.96 29.77
N THR A 78 -33.60 -5.05 29.54
CA THR A 78 -34.63 -4.36 30.34
C THR A 78 -34.57 -4.81 31.81
N LEU A 79 -35.18 -4.05 32.72
CA LEU A 79 -35.34 -4.39 34.13
C LEU A 79 -36.09 -5.73 34.33
N SER A 80 -36.85 -6.17 33.33
CA SER A 80 -37.54 -7.47 33.30
C SER A 80 -36.71 -8.62 32.71
N GLY A 81 -35.46 -8.38 32.30
CA GLY A 81 -34.56 -9.37 31.72
C GLY A 81 -34.76 -9.64 30.23
N LYS A 82 -35.59 -8.86 29.52
CA LYS A 82 -35.79 -8.98 28.07
C LYS A 82 -34.76 -8.15 27.28
N ALA A 83 -34.36 -8.64 26.11
CA ALA A 83 -33.39 -7.99 25.23
C ALA A 83 -33.95 -6.74 24.49
N HIS A 84 -35.27 -6.64 24.35
CA HIS A 84 -35.93 -5.48 23.74
C HIS A 84 -37.30 -5.21 24.39
N THR A 85 -37.83 -4.01 24.17
CA THR A 85 -39.19 -3.59 24.57
C THR A 85 -39.96 -3.04 23.37
N ARG A 86 -41.19 -2.58 23.58
CA ARG A 86 -42.06 -1.99 22.56
C ARG A 86 -42.46 -0.57 22.95
N LEU A 87 -42.41 0.33 21.99
CA LEU A 87 -42.85 1.72 22.13
C LEU A 87 -43.90 2.04 21.06
N THR A 88 -44.98 2.72 21.42
CA THR A 88 -45.89 3.32 20.45
C THR A 88 -45.40 4.70 20.06
N ASP A 89 -45.06 4.87 18.77
CA ASP A 89 -44.55 6.12 18.23
C ASP A 89 -45.63 7.20 18.12
N ASP A 90 -45.25 8.41 17.68
CA ASP A 90 -46.18 9.55 17.57
C ASP A 90 -47.29 9.31 16.53
N ASP A 91 -47.08 8.41 15.57
CA ASP A 91 -48.02 8.03 14.51
C ASP A 91 -48.92 6.85 14.93
N GLY A 92 -48.76 6.32 16.15
CA GLY A 92 -49.52 5.20 16.68
C GLY A 92 -49.01 3.81 16.27
N ALA A 93 -47.89 3.73 15.56
CA ALA A 93 -47.28 2.46 15.18
C ALA A 93 -46.44 1.89 16.34
N THR A 94 -46.45 0.57 16.48
CA THR A 94 -45.60 -0.13 17.46
C THR A 94 -44.19 -0.32 16.87
N ARG A 95 -43.18 0.17 17.59
CA ARG A 95 -41.75 0.06 17.26
C ARG A 95 -41.06 -0.82 18.30
N LEU A 96 -40.04 -1.58 17.89
CA LEU A 96 -39.16 -2.30 18.82
C LEU A 96 -38.06 -1.36 19.28
N VAL A 97 -37.75 -1.36 20.58
CA VAL A 97 -36.67 -0.55 21.16
C VAL A 97 -35.72 -1.46 21.92
N TRP A 98 -34.43 -1.35 21.61
CA TRP A 98 -33.37 -2.08 22.29
C TRP A 98 -32.14 -1.21 22.49
N VAL A 99 -31.29 -1.61 23.43
CA VAL A 99 -30.17 -0.80 23.91
C VAL A 99 -28.91 -1.65 23.95
N VAL A 100 -27.81 -1.10 23.45
CA VAL A 100 -26.48 -1.70 23.55
C VAL A 100 -25.46 -0.71 24.11
N SER A 101 -24.34 -1.19 24.64
CA SER A 101 -23.25 -0.32 25.10
C SER A 101 -22.70 0.52 23.94
N TYR A 102 -22.40 1.79 24.20
CA TYR A 102 -21.72 2.63 23.22
C TYR A 102 -20.23 2.29 23.12
N ILE A 103 -19.70 2.22 21.90
CA ILE A 103 -18.28 2.03 21.64
C ILE A 103 -17.65 3.36 21.22
N PRO A 104 -16.68 3.91 21.99
CA PRO A 104 -15.98 5.12 21.59
C PRO A 104 -14.94 4.84 20.50
N GLY A 105 -14.82 5.75 19.54
CA GLY A 105 -13.81 5.70 18.48
C GLY A 105 -14.19 6.54 17.27
N VAL A 106 -13.56 6.25 16.14
CA VAL A 106 -13.80 6.87 14.84
C VAL A 106 -14.41 5.82 13.92
N ILE A 107 -15.53 6.11 13.27
CA ILE A 107 -16.11 5.21 12.25
C ILE A 107 -15.11 5.06 11.10
N ALA A 108 -14.92 3.86 10.58
CA ALA A 108 -13.89 3.59 9.58
C ALA A 108 -14.06 4.41 8.29
N ALA A 109 -15.30 4.70 7.88
CA ALA A 109 -15.60 5.61 6.77
C ALA A 109 -15.00 7.03 6.96
N ASP A 110 -14.89 7.49 8.21
CA ASP A 110 -14.32 8.79 8.59
C ASP A 110 -12.84 8.72 9.00
N TYR A 111 -12.24 7.53 9.02
CA TYR A 111 -10.85 7.32 9.42
C TYR A 111 -9.91 7.51 8.22
N GLN A 112 -9.30 8.69 8.09
CA GLN A 112 -8.40 8.99 6.99
C GLN A 112 -7.07 9.60 7.46
N PRO A 113 -5.93 9.21 6.85
CA PRO A 113 -5.78 8.13 5.88
C PRO A 113 -5.87 6.74 6.53
N VAL A 114 -6.55 5.80 5.87
CA VAL A 114 -6.51 4.37 6.26
C VAL A 114 -5.11 3.82 5.96
N ASN A 115 -4.40 3.35 6.98
CA ASN A 115 -3.03 2.86 6.86
C ASN A 115 -2.94 1.33 7.03
N HIS A 116 -1.75 0.78 6.80
CA HIS A 116 -1.47 -0.66 6.94
C HIS A 116 -1.88 -1.22 8.32
N ASP A 117 -1.55 -0.53 9.42
CA ASP A 117 -1.82 -1.03 10.77
C ASP A 117 -3.34 -1.16 10.99
N ALA A 118 -4.13 -0.22 10.45
CA ALA A 118 -5.59 -0.27 10.50
C ALA A 118 -6.19 -1.44 9.70
N LEU A 119 -5.74 -1.64 8.46
CA LEU A 119 -6.20 -2.74 7.61
C LEU A 119 -5.78 -4.11 8.16
N TYR A 120 -4.55 -4.22 8.68
CA TYR A 120 -4.08 -5.42 9.35
C TYR A 120 -4.92 -5.72 10.60
N SER A 121 -5.23 -4.70 11.41
CA SER A 121 -6.12 -4.82 12.58
C SER A 121 -7.53 -5.26 12.18
N MET A 122 -8.07 -4.71 11.09
CA MET A 122 -9.36 -5.12 10.53
C MET A 122 -9.36 -6.58 10.08
N GLY A 123 -8.34 -7.02 9.33
CA GLY A 123 -8.20 -8.41 8.91
C GLY A 123 -8.20 -9.36 10.11
N ARG A 124 -7.45 -9.01 11.16
CA ARG A 124 -7.44 -9.77 12.42
C ARG A 124 -8.82 -9.80 13.06
N ALA A 125 -9.53 -8.67 13.14
CA ALA A 125 -10.86 -8.60 13.73
C ALA A 125 -11.86 -9.50 12.99
N VAL A 126 -11.84 -9.52 11.64
CA VAL A 126 -12.67 -10.41 10.83
C VAL A 126 -12.36 -11.89 11.13
N ALA A 127 -11.09 -12.26 11.23
CA ALA A 127 -10.70 -13.64 11.53
C ALA A 127 -11.08 -14.07 12.96
N VAL A 128 -10.91 -13.20 13.97
CA VAL A 128 -11.35 -13.50 15.34
C VAL A 128 -12.88 -13.63 15.40
N LEU A 129 -13.61 -12.76 14.69
CA LEU A 129 -15.07 -12.83 14.58
C LEU A 129 -15.52 -14.15 13.97
N SER A 130 -14.91 -14.53 12.84
CA SER A 130 -15.14 -15.79 12.16
C SER A 130 -14.95 -16.99 13.12
N GLN A 131 -13.83 -17.06 13.84
CA GLN A 131 -13.60 -18.12 14.83
C GLN A 131 -14.61 -18.14 15.97
N SER A 132 -15.11 -16.97 16.38
CA SER A 132 -16.05 -16.84 17.50
C SER A 132 -17.47 -17.25 17.09
N LEU A 133 -17.85 -17.04 15.82
CA LEU A 133 -19.15 -17.41 15.27
C LEU A 133 -19.21 -18.83 14.69
N ALA A 134 -18.07 -19.53 14.59
CA ALA A 134 -17.95 -20.84 13.96
C ALA A 134 -18.94 -21.92 14.46
N ARG A 135 -19.40 -21.81 15.71
CA ARG A 135 -20.35 -22.75 16.34
C ARG A 135 -21.65 -22.09 16.78
N PHE A 136 -21.88 -20.83 16.40
CA PHE A 136 -23.13 -20.15 16.71
C PHE A 136 -24.23 -20.65 15.78
N GLU A 137 -25.37 -21.01 16.35
CA GLU A 137 -26.56 -21.47 15.64
C GLU A 137 -27.79 -20.68 16.10
N HIS A 138 -28.66 -20.34 15.16
CA HIS A 138 -29.93 -19.69 15.43
C HIS A 138 -30.91 -19.93 14.26
N PRO A 139 -32.22 -20.18 14.51
CA PRO A 139 -33.19 -20.49 13.45
C PRO A 139 -33.31 -19.43 12.35
N GLN A 140 -33.04 -18.17 12.68
CA GLN A 140 -33.12 -17.05 11.72
C GLN A 140 -31.92 -16.95 10.77
N LEU A 141 -30.86 -17.73 10.95
CA LEU A 141 -29.68 -17.67 10.08
C LEU A 141 -29.96 -18.18 8.65
N SER A 142 -31.02 -18.98 8.48
CA SER A 142 -31.46 -19.49 7.18
C SER A 142 -32.50 -18.60 6.48
N ARG A 143 -32.88 -17.45 7.04
CA ARG A 143 -33.85 -16.52 6.41
C ARG A 143 -33.32 -16.00 5.08
N GLU A 144 -34.14 -15.83 4.06
CA GLU A 144 -33.71 -15.30 2.75
C GLU A 144 -33.77 -13.77 2.69
N PHE A 145 -32.72 -13.12 2.19
CA PHE A 145 -32.63 -11.66 1.99
C PHE A 145 -31.54 -11.31 0.97
N GLU A 146 -31.64 -10.10 0.39
CA GLU A 146 -30.87 -9.69 -0.80
C GLU A 146 -29.36 -9.50 -0.55
N TRP A 147 -28.93 -9.30 0.70
CA TRP A 147 -27.54 -8.99 1.07
C TRP A 147 -26.65 -10.22 1.26
N LYS A 148 -27.20 -11.43 1.25
CA LYS A 148 -26.40 -12.66 1.27
C LYS A 148 -25.54 -12.77 0.02
N LEU A 149 -24.22 -12.67 0.17
CA LEU A 149 -23.28 -12.77 -0.95
C LEU A 149 -23.40 -14.12 -1.69
N VAL A 150 -23.68 -15.19 -0.95
CA VAL A 150 -23.86 -16.55 -1.49
C VAL A 150 -25.14 -16.72 -2.32
N SER A 151 -26.11 -15.80 -2.19
CA SER A 151 -27.42 -15.83 -2.87
C SER A 151 -27.62 -14.61 -3.78
N ALA A 152 -26.55 -14.10 -4.39
CA ALA A 152 -26.57 -12.88 -5.18
C ALA A 152 -27.14 -13.03 -6.61
N ASP A 153 -27.78 -14.15 -6.95
CA ASP A 153 -28.33 -14.44 -8.31
C ASP A 153 -29.39 -13.43 -8.77
N TRP A 154 -30.07 -12.77 -7.84
CA TRP A 154 -31.09 -11.78 -8.15
C TRP A 154 -30.53 -10.60 -8.97
N VAL A 155 -29.22 -10.35 -8.87
CA VAL A 155 -28.49 -9.33 -9.64
C VAL A 155 -28.61 -9.57 -11.16
N ASP A 156 -28.70 -10.82 -11.62
CA ASP A 156 -28.80 -11.17 -13.05
C ASP A 156 -29.94 -10.43 -13.75
N SER A 157 -31.08 -10.29 -13.06
CA SER A 157 -32.27 -9.63 -13.59
C SER A 157 -32.10 -8.11 -13.77
N TRP A 158 -31.14 -7.51 -13.05
CA TRP A 158 -30.86 -6.07 -13.07
C TRP A 158 -29.60 -5.73 -13.88
N LEU A 159 -28.73 -6.71 -14.13
CA LEU A 159 -27.45 -6.51 -14.81
C LEU A 159 -27.58 -5.70 -16.12
N PRO A 160 -28.55 -5.96 -17.03
CA PRO A 160 -28.68 -5.16 -18.25
C PRO A 160 -28.94 -3.67 -17.99
N ALA A 161 -29.69 -3.33 -16.94
CA ALA A 161 -29.97 -1.94 -16.57
C ALA A 161 -28.77 -1.27 -15.91
N VAL A 162 -28.06 -1.99 -15.03
CA VAL A 162 -26.84 -1.50 -14.37
C VAL A 162 -25.71 -1.29 -15.40
N GLN A 163 -25.51 -2.22 -16.32
CA GLN A 163 -24.53 -2.07 -17.42
C GLN A 163 -24.86 -0.86 -18.30
N LYS A 164 -26.14 -0.62 -18.59
CA LYS A 164 -26.56 0.57 -19.34
C LYS A 164 -26.27 1.86 -18.58
N ALA A 165 -26.45 1.86 -17.27
CA ALA A 165 -26.16 3.03 -16.43
C ALA A 165 -24.65 3.27 -16.25
N HIS A 166 -23.83 2.22 -16.31
CA HIS A 166 -22.39 2.24 -16.14
C HIS A 166 -21.68 1.62 -17.35
N SER A 167 -21.91 2.20 -18.54
CA SER A 167 -21.47 1.60 -19.81
C SER A 167 -19.96 1.41 -19.92
N GLU A 168 -19.16 2.25 -19.26
CA GLU A 168 -17.68 2.13 -19.22
C GLU A 168 -17.21 0.90 -18.42
N HIS A 169 -18.08 0.33 -17.58
CA HIS A 169 -17.80 -0.80 -16.70
C HIS A 169 -18.56 -2.07 -17.11
N ALA A 170 -19.33 -2.01 -18.20
CA ALA A 170 -20.28 -3.06 -18.58
C ALA A 170 -19.64 -4.46 -18.70
N ASP A 171 -18.49 -4.58 -19.37
CA ASP A 171 -17.81 -5.86 -19.56
C ASP A 171 -17.26 -6.43 -18.25
N TRP A 172 -16.74 -5.56 -17.38
CA TRP A 172 -16.25 -5.95 -16.06
C TRP A 172 -17.38 -6.46 -15.18
N LEU A 173 -18.52 -5.76 -15.17
CA LEU A 173 -19.72 -6.17 -14.43
C LEU A 173 -20.26 -7.51 -14.93
N ALA A 174 -20.33 -7.71 -16.25
CA ALA A 174 -20.75 -8.98 -16.83
C ALA A 174 -19.79 -10.12 -16.48
N SER A 175 -18.48 -9.89 -16.60
CA SER A 175 -17.46 -10.86 -16.23
C SER A 175 -17.57 -11.27 -14.76
N ALA A 176 -17.76 -10.31 -13.84
CA ALA A 176 -17.93 -10.58 -12.42
C ALA A 176 -19.15 -11.49 -12.13
N VAL A 177 -20.30 -11.20 -12.74
CA VAL A 177 -21.52 -12.01 -12.57
C VAL A 177 -21.36 -13.40 -13.21
N GLN A 178 -20.78 -13.46 -14.40
CA GLN A 178 -20.52 -14.73 -15.10
C GLN A 178 -19.58 -15.62 -14.31
N ASP A 179 -18.48 -15.07 -13.81
CA ASP A 179 -17.48 -15.78 -13.02
C ASP A 179 -18.08 -16.29 -11.71
N PHE A 180 -18.88 -15.46 -11.04
CA PHE A 180 -19.61 -15.87 -9.84
C PHE A 180 -20.53 -17.07 -10.12
N ARG A 181 -21.33 -16.99 -11.18
CA ARG A 181 -22.30 -18.03 -11.55
C ARG A 181 -21.62 -19.34 -12.00
N ALA A 182 -20.56 -19.22 -12.81
CA ALA A 182 -19.91 -20.37 -13.44
C ALA A 182 -18.93 -21.09 -12.52
N HIS A 183 -18.21 -20.36 -11.66
CA HIS A 183 -17.09 -20.91 -10.90
C HIS A 183 -17.26 -20.74 -9.39
N VAL A 184 -17.62 -19.55 -8.91
CA VAL A 184 -17.66 -19.27 -7.46
C VAL A 184 -18.80 -20.03 -6.78
N LYS A 185 -20.04 -19.89 -7.28
CA LYS A 185 -21.22 -20.46 -6.64
C LYS A 185 -21.15 -21.98 -6.49
N PRO A 186 -20.71 -22.76 -7.49
CA PRO A 186 -20.45 -24.19 -7.29
C PRO A 186 -19.39 -24.46 -6.23
N ALA A 187 -18.26 -23.74 -6.26
CA ALA A 187 -17.13 -23.96 -5.35
C ALA A 187 -17.44 -23.60 -3.88
N LEU A 188 -18.40 -22.70 -3.62
CA LEU A 188 -18.85 -22.38 -2.25
C LEU A 188 -19.44 -23.61 -1.51
N GLN A 189 -19.91 -24.62 -2.23
CA GLN A 189 -20.46 -25.85 -1.63
C GLN A 189 -19.39 -26.71 -0.96
N ASP A 190 -18.14 -26.60 -1.43
CA ASP A 190 -16.99 -27.37 -0.93
C ASP A 190 -16.27 -26.66 0.23
N LEU A 191 -16.65 -25.41 0.54
CA LEU A 191 -16.10 -24.66 1.67
C LEU A 191 -16.82 -24.99 2.98
N SER A 192 -16.17 -24.72 4.10
CA SER A 192 -16.81 -24.84 5.42
C SER A 192 -17.77 -23.68 5.69
N TRP A 193 -19.05 -24.00 5.95
CA TRP A 193 -20.10 -23.03 6.28
C TRP A 193 -20.15 -22.74 7.78
N GLN A 194 -20.44 -21.49 8.12
CA GLN A 194 -20.64 -21.04 9.49
C GLN A 194 -21.51 -19.78 9.54
N THR A 195 -21.78 -19.28 10.74
CA THR A 195 -22.37 -17.96 10.90
C THR A 195 -21.34 -16.88 10.54
N VAL A 196 -21.72 -15.97 9.64
CA VAL A 196 -20.95 -14.78 9.25
C VAL A 196 -21.68 -13.52 9.68
N HIS A 197 -20.98 -12.40 9.77
CA HIS A 197 -21.58 -11.08 10.01
C HIS A 197 -22.42 -10.62 8.81
N GLY A 198 -21.92 -10.82 7.59
CA GLY A 198 -22.64 -10.53 6.35
C GLY A 198 -22.66 -9.08 5.89
N ASP A 199 -22.10 -8.14 6.67
CA ASP A 199 -22.12 -6.70 6.34
C ASP A 199 -20.98 -5.90 7.01
N LEU A 200 -19.75 -6.41 6.92
CA LEU A 200 -18.54 -5.73 7.44
C LEU A 200 -18.09 -4.57 6.54
N ASN A 201 -18.96 -3.59 6.33
CA ASN A 201 -18.63 -2.34 5.64
C ASN A 201 -17.96 -1.31 6.58
N ASP A 202 -17.46 -0.23 6.01
CA ASP A 202 -16.72 0.84 6.68
C ASP A 202 -17.56 1.73 7.62
N HIS A 203 -18.89 1.65 7.57
CA HIS A 203 -19.77 2.27 8.57
C HIS A 203 -20.02 1.40 9.80
N ASN A 204 -19.80 0.09 9.68
CA ASN A 204 -20.00 -0.90 10.75
C ASN A 204 -18.73 -1.22 11.54
N VAL A 205 -17.64 -0.50 11.27
CA VAL A 205 -16.33 -0.67 11.94
C VAL A 205 -15.93 0.61 12.65
N VAL A 206 -15.43 0.47 13.88
CA VAL A 206 -14.90 1.57 14.70
C VAL A 206 -13.41 1.36 14.93
N TYR A 207 -12.61 2.35 14.60
CA TYR A 207 -11.18 2.42 14.91
C TYR A 207 -10.89 3.26 16.14
N SER A 208 -9.84 2.87 16.87
CA SER A 208 -9.15 3.75 17.80
C SER A 208 -8.43 4.86 17.01
N ARG A 209 -7.99 5.92 17.70
CA ARG A 209 -7.16 6.96 17.05
C ARG A 209 -5.84 6.41 16.49
N HIS A 210 -5.40 5.24 16.95
CA HIS A 210 -4.18 4.58 16.54
C HIS A 210 -4.40 3.55 15.43
N GLY A 211 -5.64 3.34 14.98
CA GLY A 211 -5.98 2.42 13.89
C GLY A 211 -6.38 1.01 14.35
N ASP A 212 -6.43 0.72 15.64
CA ASP A 212 -6.91 -0.58 16.11
C ASP A 212 -8.42 -0.70 15.96
N VAL A 213 -8.94 -1.83 15.45
CA VAL A 213 -10.38 -2.09 15.51
C VAL A 213 -10.81 -2.18 16.97
N CYS A 214 -11.68 -1.27 17.37
CA CYS A 214 -12.24 -1.17 18.71
C CYS A 214 -13.76 -1.29 18.73
N GLY A 215 -14.39 -1.59 17.60
CA GLY A 215 -15.83 -1.86 17.50
C GLY A 215 -16.21 -2.55 16.20
N LEU A 216 -16.95 -3.66 16.28
CA LEU A 216 -17.72 -4.22 15.17
C LEU A 216 -19.21 -4.08 15.50
N LEU A 217 -19.94 -3.40 14.61
CA LEU A 217 -21.32 -2.97 14.83
C LEU A 217 -22.27 -3.69 13.87
N ASP A 218 -23.54 -3.73 14.26
CA ASP A 218 -24.67 -4.13 13.42
C ASP A 218 -24.66 -5.56 12.86
N PHE A 219 -25.11 -6.50 13.68
CA PHE A 219 -25.22 -7.92 13.31
C PHE A 219 -26.55 -8.26 12.62
N GLY A 220 -27.28 -7.25 12.10
CA GLY A 220 -28.61 -7.43 11.49
C GLY A 220 -28.62 -8.36 10.28
N ASP A 221 -27.50 -8.46 9.57
CA ASP A 221 -27.32 -9.28 8.38
C ASP A 221 -26.61 -10.62 8.65
N ALA A 222 -26.49 -11.02 9.92
CA ALA A 222 -25.86 -12.30 10.27
C ALA A 222 -26.61 -13.48 9.63
N HIS A 223 -25.88 -14.37 8.94
CA HIS A 223 -26.43 -15.51 8.19
C HIS A 223 -25.41 -16.64 8.02
N GLN A 224 -25.83 -17.78 7.46
CA GLN A 224 -24.93 -18.88 7.11
C GLN A 224 -24.21 -18.62 5.77
N ALA A 225 -22.87 -18.65 5.78
CA ALA A 225 -22.02 -18.60 4.59
C ALA A 225 -20.61 -19.14 4.90
N PRO A 226 -19.78 -19.41 3.88
CA PRO A 226 -18.36 -19.66 4.09
C PRO A 226 -17.61 -18.47 4.73
N ALA A 227 -16.61 -18.77 5.55
CA ALA A 227 -15.81 -17.78 6.29
C ALA A 227 -15.23 -16.64 5.44
N VAL A 228 -14.77 -17.00 4.24
CA VAL A 228 -14.17 -16.07 3.28
C VAL A 228 -15.13 -14.98 2.81
N CYS A 229 -16.46 -15.17 2.92
CA CYS A 229 -17.44 -14.16 2.52
C CYS A 229 -17.33 -12.88 3.36
N ASP A 230 -17.13 -12.97 4.67
CA ASP A 230 -16.93 -11.77 5.52
C ASP A 230 -15.65 -11.02 5.16
N LEU A 231 -14.57 -11.75 4.83
CA LEU A 231 -13.33 -11.16 4.35
C LEU A 231 -13.51 -10.48 2.99
N ALA A 232 -14.25 -11.10 2.07
CA ALA A 232 -14.56 -10.52 0.76
C ALA A 232 -15.42 -9.26 0.87
N ILE A 233 -16.40 -9.26 1.78
CA ILE A 233 -17.25 -8.09 2.05
C ILE A 233 -16.41 -6.96 2.61
N ALA A 234 -15.60 -7.21 3.65
CA ALA A 234 -14.70 -6.22 4.20
C ALA A 234 -13.74 -5.67 3.12
N ALA A 235 -13.10 -6.55 2.35
CA ALA A 235 -12.21 -6.15 1.27
C ALA A 235 -12.90 -5.22 0.25
N ALA A 236 -14.13 -5.53 -0.16
CA ALA A 236 -14.87 -4.70 -1.12
C ALA A 236 -14.99 -3.23 -0.66
N TYR A 237 -15.33 -2.97 0.60
CA TYR A 237 -15.49 -1.61 1.12
C TYR A 237 -14.14 -0.94 1.46
N PHE A 238 -13.24 -1.64 2.13
CA PHE A 238 -11.96 -1.07 2.56
C PHE A 238 -10.99 -0.81 1.38
N MET A 239 -11.18 -1.48 0.24
CA MET A 239 -10.46 -1.17 -1.00
C MET A 239 -10.95 0.12 -1.68
N MET A 240 -12.24 0.47 -1.56
CA MET A 240 -12.83 1.64 -2.26
C MET A 240 -12.16 2.96 -1.86
N HIS A 241 -11.80 3.08 -0.58
CA HIS A 241 -11.27 4.30 0.01
C HIS A 241 -9.74 4.36 0.03
N HIS A 242 -9.06 3.36 -0.55
CA HIS A 242 -7.61 3.28 -0.53
C HIS A 242 -6.99 3.56 -1.89
N GLU A 243 -6.00 4.45 -1.96
CA GLU A 243 -5.31 4.83 -3.19
C GLU A 243 -4.68 3.63 -3.92
N HIS A 244 -4.23 2.64 -3.15
CA HIS A 244 -3.62 1.41 -3.64
C HIS A 244 -4.43 0.18 -3.19
N PRO A 245 -5.52 -0.16 -3.89
CA PRO A 245 -6.51 -1.12 -3.38
C PRO A 245 -5.97 -2.55 -3.23
N VAL A 246 -5.06 -2.99 -4.11
CA VAL A 246 -4.47 -4.33 -4.00
C VAL A 246 -3.51 -4.45 -2.83
N GLN A 247 -2.80 -3.37 -2.48
CA GLN A 247 -2.00 -3.33 -1.25
C GLN A 247 -2.91 -3.41 -0.02
N ALA A 248 -4.03 -2.65 -0.04
CA ALA A 248 -5.00 -2.70 1.05
C ALA A 248 -5.61 -4.10 1.24
N LEU A 249 -5.91 -4.78 0.13
CA LEU A 249 -6.33 -6.18 0.14
C LEU A 249 -5.25 -7.07 0.77
N GLY A 250 -3.98 -6.89 0.40
CA GLY A 250 -2.86 -7.62 0.99
C GLY A 250 -2.75 -7.43 2.50
N ASP A 251 -2.82 -6.19 2.98
CA ASP A 251 -2.74 -5.87 4.42
C ASP A 251 -3.90 -6.51 5.21
N LEU A 252 -5.12 -6.44 4.66
CA LEU A 252 -6.32 -7.07 5.23
C LEU A 252 -6.19 -8.60 5.28
N VAL A 253 -5.77 -9.22 4.17
CA VAL A 253 -5.56 -10.68 4.08
C VAL A 253 -4.46 -11.13 5.04
N GLN A 254 -3.37 -10.37 5.16
CA GLN A 254 -2.28 -10.69 6.09
C GLN A 254 -2.76 -10.63 7.54
N GLY A 255 -3.56 -9.62 7.89
CA GLY A 255 -4.22 -9.53 9.19
C GLY A 255 -5.09 -10.74 9.46
N TYR A 256 -5.95 -11.12 8.51
CA TYR A 256 -6.82 -12.28 8.62
C TYR A 256 -6.04 -13.58 8.80
N HIS A 257 -5.08 -13.83 7.90
CA HIS A 257 -4.24 -15.02 7.87
C HIS A 257 -3.45 -15.22 9.17
N SER A 258 -3.05 -14.13 9.84
CA SER A 258 -2.33 -14.19 11.12
C SER A 258 -3.12 -14.81 12.28
N VAL A 259 -4.45 -14.89 12.15
CA VAL A 259 -5.37 -15.45 13.17
C VAL A 259 -6.04 -16.72 12.67
N ARG A 260 -6.53 -16.72 11.44
CA ARG A 260 -7.13 -17.88 10.76
C ARG A 260 -6.46 -18.04 9.40
N ALA A 261 -5.79 -19.17 9.20
CA ALA A 261 -5.18 -19.50 7.92
C ALA A 261 -6.24 -19.44 6.81
N LEU A 262 -5.94 -18.66 5.76
CA LEU A 262 -6.74 -18.60 4.54
C LEU A 262 -6.30 -19.75 3.63
N GLU A 263 -7.22 -20.67 3.34
CA GLU A 263 -6.91 -21.88 2.55
C GLU A 263 -6.76 -21.56 1.05
N LEU A 264 -6.10 -22.44 0.28
CA LEU A 264 -5.82 -22.20 -1.15
C LEU A 264 -7.10 -22.02 -1.99
N ASN A 265 -8.14 -22.81 -1.70
CA ASN A 265 -9.47 -22.68 -2.31
C ASN A 265 -10.14 -21.33 -1.93
N GLU A 266 -10.00 -20.86 -0.69
CA GLU A 266 -10.49 -19.54 -0.27
C GLU A 266 -9.73 -18.40 -0.97
N CYS A 267 -8.40 -18.49 -1.06
CA CYS A 267 -7.55 -17.53 -1.79
C CYS A 267 -7.96 -17.41 -3.26
N ALA A 268 -8.24 -18.55 -3.91
CA ALA A 268 -8.66 -18.59 -5.31
C ALA A 268 -10.01 -17.89 -5.55
N LEU A 269 -10.92 -17.94 -4.58
CA LEU A 269 -12.28 -17.39 -4.70
C LEU A 269 -12.40 -15.94 -4.21
N LEU A 270 -11.46 -15.46 -3.38
CA LEU A 270 -11.57 -14.17 -2.70
C LEU A 270 -11.79 -13.00 -3.65
N TYR A 271 -11.01 -12.89 -4.73
CA TYR A 271 -11.15 -11.79 -5.67
C TYR A 271 -12.50 -11.82 -6.41
N ALA A 272 -12.96 -13.00 -6.84
CA ALA A 272 -14.26 -13.13 -7.50
C ALA A 272 -15.45 -12.82 -6.56
N LEU A 273 -15.32 -13.17 -5.27
CA LEU A 273 -16.29 -12.77 -4.24
C LEU A 273 -16.31 -11.26 -4.00
N ILE A 274 -15.15 -10.60 -4.00
CA ILE A 274 -15.05 -9.13 -3.93
C ILE A 274 -15.74 -8.52 -5.16
N LYS A 275 -15.45 -9.03 -6.37
CA LYS A 275 -16.11 -8.58 -7.60
C LYS A 275 -17.63 -8.66 -7.46
N MET A 276 -18.15 -9.80 -7.00
CA MET A 276 -19.60 -9.99 -6.85
C MET A 276 -20.20 -9.05 -5.80
N ARG A 277 -19.52 -8.81 -4.67
CA ARG A 277 -20.00 -7.84 -3.67
C ARG A 277 -20.07 -6.42 -4.21
N LEU A 278 -19.11 -6.01 -5.04
CA LEU A 278 -19.14 -4.71 -5.72
C LEU A 278 -20.34 -4.59 -6.66
N VAL A 279 -20.60 -5.62 -7.47
CA VAL A 279 -21.79 -5.64 -8.35
C VAL A 279 -23.09 -5.58 -7.53
N GLN A 280 -23.17 -6.34 -6.44
CA GLN A 280 -24.32 -6.34 -5.54
C GLN A 280 -24.58 -4.93 -4.97
N SER A 281 -23.53 -4.26 -4.48
CA SER A 281 -23.61 -2.90 -3.93
C SER A 281 -24.10 -1.89 -4.98
N LEU A 282 -23.50 -1.91 -6.19
CA LEU A 282 -23.90 -1.06 -7.31
C LEU A 282 -25.36 -1.31 -7.73
N THR A 283 -25.79 -2.57 -7.75
CA THR A 283 -27.16 -2.94 -8.12
C THR A 283 -28.16 -2.43 -7.08
N CYS A 284 -27.84 -2.58 -5.79
CA CYS A 284 -28.64 -2.02 -4.70
C CYS A 284 -28.73 -0.49 -4.77
N SER A 285 -27.62 0.18 -5.10
CA SER A 285 -27.58 1.63 -5.32
C SER A 285 -28.49 2.07 -6.47
N PHE A 286 -28.34 1.41 -7.63
CA PHE A 286 -29.13 1.68 -8.83
C PHE A 286 -30.64 1.57 -8.59
N ARG A 287 -31.09 0.50 -7.92
CA ARG A 287 -32.51 0.24 -7.64
C ARG A 287 -33.16 1.30 -6.75
N GLN A 288 -32.36 2.04 -5.98
CA GLN A 288 -32.87 3.02 -5.03
C GLN A 288 -32.90 4.44 -5.58
N ARG A 289 -32.26 4.72 -6.73
CA ARG A 289 -32.23 6.06 -7.33
C ARG A 289 -33.62 6.68 -7.55
N ASP A 290 -34.60 5.89 -7.97
CA ASP A 290 -35.96 6.38 -8.25
C ASP A 290 -36.86 6.52 -7.01
N LYS A 291 -36.42 6.01 -5.85
CA LYS A 291 -37.17 6.07 -4.58
C LYS A 291 -36.74 7.23 -3.68
N LEU A 292 -35.69 7.98 -4.05
CA LEU A 292 -35.01 8.92 -3.15
C LEU A 292 -35.19 10.37 -3.61
N THR A 293 -35.79 11.20 -2.74
CA THR A 293 -35.76 12.66 -2.82
C THR A 293 -34.69 13.20 -1.88
N GLY A 294 -33.40 12.96 -2.16
CA GLY A 294 -32.30 13.42 -1.30
C GLY A 294 -31.00 12.61 -1.43
N THR A 295 -29.92 13.12 -0.83
CA THR A 295 -28.59 12.51 -0.75
C THR A 295 -28.56 11.42 0.34
N ASP A 296 -28.95 10.19 0.00
CA ASP A 296 -28.98 9.05 0.93
C ASP A 296 -27.94 7.96 0.62
N TYR A 297 -27.47 7.32 1.70
CA TYR A 297 -26.47 6.25 1.90
C TYR A 297 -26.18 5.30 0.72
N HIS A 298 -27.18 4.92 -0.06
CA HIS A 298 -27.00 3.97 -1.16
C HIS A 298 -26.23 4.54 -2.35
N SER A 299 -26.15 5.86 -2.50
CA SER A 299 -25.26 6.50 -3.48
C SER A 299 -23.84 6.74 -2.96
N VAL A 300 -23.60 6.60 -1.65
CA VAL A 300 -22.31 6.96 -1.02
C VAL A 300 -21.18 6.03 -1.46
N SER A 301 -21.47 4.73 -1.63
CA SER A 301 -20.49 3.75 -2.10
C SER A 301 -20.47 3.56 -3.63
N GLU A 302 -21.37 4.21 -4.36
CA GLU A 302 -21.49 4.03 -5.82
C GLU A 302 -20.24 4.55 -6.54
N GLN A 303 -19.90 5.82 -6.36
CA GLN A 303 -18.73 6.41 -7.01
C GLN A 303 -17.41 5.77 -6.53
N PRO A 304 -17.19 5.54 -5.21
CA PRO A 304 -16.01 4.81 -4.75
C PRO A 304 -15.88 3.39 -5.33
N ALA A 305 -16.99 2.66 -5.54
CA ALA A 305 -16.97 1.36 -6.19
C ALA A 305 -16.54 1.45 -7.66
N LEU A 306 -17.05 2.44 -8.42
CA LEU A 306 -16.66 2.65 -9.82
C LEU A 306 -15.17 3.06 -9.94
N ASP A 307 -14.69 3.91 -9.03
CA ASP A 307 -13.29 4.32 -8.96
C ASP A 307 -12.38 3.13 -8.65
N LEU A 308 -12.80 2.24 -7.73
CA LEU A 308 -12.12 1.00 -7.45
C LEU A 308 -12.06 0.09 -8.69
N ILE A 309 -13.18 -0.11 -9.39
CA ILE A 309 -13.20 -0.91 -10.63
C ILE A 309 -12.23 -0.32 -11.67
N ASN A 310 -12.18 1.00 -11.83
CA ASN A 310 -11.25 1.67 -12.72
C ASN A 310 -9.77 1.41 -12.37
N ARG A 311 -9.45 1.29 -11.08
CA ARG A 311 -8.09 0.93 -10.63
C ARG A 311 -7.79 -0.55 -10.86
N LEU A 312 -8.74 -1.44 -10.57
CA LEU A 312 -8.59 -2.88 -10.75
C LEU A 312 -8.46 -3.26 -12.22
N LYS A 313 -9.19 -2.62 -13.14
CA LYS A 313 -9.09 -2.82 -14.59
C LYS A 313 -7.69 -2.54 -15.17
N LYS A 314 -6.86 -1.78 -14.47
CA LYS A 314 -5.48 -1.46 -14.90
C LYS A 314 -4.47 -2.54 -14.48
N LEU A 315 -4.88 -3.53 -13.71
CA LEU A 315 -4.02 -4.59 -13.19
C LEU A 315 -4.47 -5.94 -13.76
N PRO A 316 -3.54 -6.82 -14.15
CA PRO A 316 -3.90 -8.18 -14.50
C PRO A 316 -4.51 -8.92 -13.32
N GLU A 317 -5.57 -9.72 -13.54
CA GLU A 317 -6.13 -10.55 -12.47
C GLU A 317 -5.09 -11.47 -11.82
N PRO A 318 -4.13 -12.10 -12.55
CA PRO A 318 -3.05 -12.87 -11.92
C PRO A 318 -2.26 -12.08 -10.86
N PHE A 319 -2.05 -10.78 -11.06
CA PHE A 319 -1.35 -9.93 -10.09
C PHE A 319 -2.13 -9.83 -8.78
N ILE A 320 -3.46 -9.72 -8.85
CA ILE A 320 -4.33 -9.63 -7.67
C ILE A 320 -4.35 -10.97 -6.94
N HIS A 321 -4.48 -12.09 -7.68
CA HIS A 321 -4.44 -13.43 -7.09
C HIS A 321 -3.10 -13.75 -6.43
N GLU A 322 -1.99 -13.36 -7.06
CA GLU A 322 -0.66 -13.55 -6.47
C GLU A 322 -0.48 -12.65 -5.24
N SER A 323 -1.03 -11.43 -5.24
CA SER A 323 -1.02 -10.55 -4.07
C SER A 323 -1.74 -11.17 -2.86
N VAL A 324 -2.92 -11.78 -3.08
CA VAL A 324 -3.66 -12.51 -2.04
C VAL A 324 -2.85 -13.72 -1.56
N SER A 325 -2.26 -14.48 -2.48
CA SER A 325 -1.47 -15.67 -2.14
C SER A 325 -0.27 -15.31 -1.26
N ILE A 326 0.48 -14.25 -1.63
CA ILE A 326 1.63 -13.75 -0.87
C ILE A 326 1.19 -13.31 0.54
N ALA A 327 0.09 -12.56 0.64
CA ALA A 327 -0.44 -12.14 1.93
C ALA A 327 -0.90 -13.32 2.80
N ALA A 328 -1.34 -14.42 2.17
CA ALA A 328 -1.66 -15.69 2.81
C ALA A 328 -0.44 -16.63 2.98
N GLY A 329 0.78 -16.15 2.76
CA GLY A 329 2.01 -16.92 3.02
C GLY A 329 2.38 -17.95 1.94
N SER A 330 1.81 -17.88 0.74
CA SER A 330 2.12 -18.76 -0.39
C SER A 330 2.44 -17.97 -1.67
N SER A 331 2.99 -18.64 -2.70
CA SER A 331 3.26 -17.99 -3.99
C SER A 331 3.41 -19.04 -5.08
N ARG A 332 2.42 -19.12 -5.98
CA ARG A 332 2.44 -20.06 -7.12
C ARG A 332 3.62 -19.78 -8.04
N LEU A 333 3.90 -18.50 -8.28
CA LEU A 333 4.97 -18.06 -9.17
C LEU A 333 6.36 -18.34 -8.58
N SER A 334 6.54 -18.22 -7.26
CA SER A 334 7.79 -18.62 -6.60
C SER A 334 8.05 -20.12 -6.72
N GLU A 335 7.02 -20.94 -6.52
CA GLU A 335 7.13 -22.39 -6.68
C GLU A 335 7.44 -22.78 -8.13
N LYS A 336 6.80 -22.11 -9.09
CA LYS A 336 7.10 -22.24 -10.52
C LYS A 336 8.56 -21.89 -10.82
N TRP A 337 9.05 -20.75 -10.34
CA TRP A 337 10.45 -20.36 -10.56
C TRP A 337 11.43 -21.35 -9.95
N ALA A 338 11.16 -21.82 -8.73
CA ALA A 338 12.00 -22.83 -8.09
C ALA A 338 12.10 -24.14 -8.89
N ARG A 339 11.01 -24.56 -9.56
CA ARG A 339 11.04 -25.69 -10.51
C ARG A 339 11.90 -25.36 -11.74
N CYS A 340 11.71 -24.19 -12.35
CA CYS A 340 12.52 -23.74 -13.49
C CYS A 340 14.02 -23.71 -13.15
N CYS A 341 14.41 -23.14 -12.02
CA CYS A 341 15.82 -23.08 -11.60
C CYS A 341 16.45 -24.46 -11.45
N ARG A 342 15.72 -25.47 -10.96
CA ARG A 342 16.23 -26.85 -10.89
C ARG A 342 16.50 -27.41 -12.28
N LEU A 343 15.59 -27.21 -13.22
CA LEU A 343 15.76 -27.67 -14.61
C LEU A 343 16.91 -26.95 -15.32
N LEU A 344 17.09 -25.65 -15.08
CA LEU A 344 18.21 -24.85 -15.60
C LEU A 344 19.55 -25.28 -15.00
N ALA A 345 19.59 -25.70 -13.73
CA ALA A 345 20.81 -26.23 -13.13
C ALA A 345 21.25 -27.56 -13.76
N ASP A 346 20.27 -28.43 -14.09
CA ASP A 346 20.53 -29.70 -14.77
C ASP A 346 20.88 -29.51 -16.26
N ASN A 347 20.33 -28.49 -16.90
CA ASN A 347 20.55 -28.14 -18.30
C ASN A 347 20.89 -26.64 -18.44
N PRO A 348 22.17 -26.26 -18.23
CA PRO A 348 22.58 -24.87 -18.22
C PRO A 348 22.23 -24.14 -19.53
N PRO A 349 21.71 -22.91 -19.44
CA PRO A 349 21.35 -22.11 -20.60
C PRO A 349 22.59 -21.66 -21.40
N SER A 350 22.39 -21.35 -22.67
CA SER A 350 23.40 -20.68 -23.49
C SER A 350 23.67 -19.25 -22.99
N PRO A 351 24.88 -18.70 -23.15
CA PRO A 351 25.15 -17.32 -22.77
C PRO A 351 24.30 -16.33 -23.58
N VAL A 352 23.60 -15.41 -22.90
CA VAL A 352 22.83 -14.34 -23.57
C VAL A 352 23.75 -13.34 -24.28
N ILE A 353 24.88 -13.00 -23.66
CA ILE A 353 25.98 -12.25 -24.29
C ILE A 353 27.28 -12.97 -23.91
N VAL A 354 28.16 -13.19 -24.88
CA VAL A 354 29.48 -13.80 -24.65
C VAL A 354 30.44 -12.74 -24.09
N ALA A 355 30.50 -12.65 -22.76
CA ALA A 355 31.34 -11.72 -22.02
C ALA A 355 31.67 -12.24 -20.60
N PRO A 356 32.71 -11.73 -19.93
CA PRO A 356 33.11 -12.17 -18.59
C PRO A 356 32.20 -11.58 -17.48
N TRP A 357 30.90 -11.87 -17.51
CA TRP A 357 29.91 -11.27 -16.58
C TRP A 357 30.14 -11.58 -15.10
N ARG A 358 30.84 -12.66 -14.78
CA ARG A 358 31.22 -12.97 -13.39
C ARG A 358 32.13 -11.90 -12.80
N ASP A 359 33.05 -11.39 -13.61
CA ASP A 359 34.05 -10.39 -13.25
C ASP A 359 33.64 -8.96 -13.61
N ALA A 360 32.52 -8.79 -14.33
CA ALA A 360 31.95 -7.48 -14.66
C ALA A 360 31.64 -6.67 -13.40
N GLU A 361 31.90 -5.37 -13.47
CA GLU A 361 31.64 -4.44 -12.36
C GLU A 361 30.14 -4.20 -12.19
N ILE A 362 29.70 -4.00 -10.95
CA ILE A 362 28.32 -3.59 -10.68
C ILE A 362 28.24 -2.08 -10.76
N LEU A 363 27.32 -1.56 -11.58
CA LEU A 363 27.00 -0.16 -11.63
C LEU A 363 25.90 0.13 -10.59
N GLU A 364 26.22 0.85 -9.52
CA GLU A 364 25.23 1.26 -8.52
C GLU A 364 24.44 2.46 -9.04
N LEU A 365 23.13 2.30 -9.18
CA LEU A 365 22.21 3.29 -9.76
C LEU A 365 21.14 3.75 -8.75
N ASP A 366 21.21 3.27 -7.51
CA ASP A 366 20.33 3.65 -6.42
C ASP A 366 20.62 5.04 -5.84
N ALA A 367 19.78 5.50 -4.91
CA ALA A 367 19.91 6.83 -4.33
C ALA A 367 21.21 7.06 -3.53
N GLY A 368 21.85 6.01 -3.03
CA GLY A 368 23.14 6.05 -2.35
C GLY A 368 24.35 6.18 -3.29
N SER A 369 24.16 6.03 -4.61
CA SER A 369 25.22 6.20 -5.60
C SER A 369 25.71 7.66 -5.73
N ASP A 370 26.92 7.83 -6.25
CA ASP A 370 27.57 9.14 -6.43
C ASP A 370 26.92 10.03 -7.54
N GLY A 371 26.01 9.49 -8.36
CA GLY A 371 25.34 10.19 -9.47
C GLY A 371 23.82 10.32 -9.32
N PRO A 372 23.14 11.04 -10.23
CA PRO A 372 23.48 12.39 -10.70
C PRO A 372 23.42 13.41 -9.56
N VAL A 373 24.24 14.48 -9.56
CA VAL A 373 24.24 15.51 -8.49
C VAL A 373 22.84 15.96 -8.13
N ASN A 374 22.03 16.32 -9.14
CA ASN A 374 20.61 16.56 -9.00
C ASN A 374 19.81 15.26 -9.25
N PRO A 375 19.16 14.67 -8.22
CA PRO A 375 18.44 13.40 -8.35
C PRO A 375 17.23 13.45 -9.29
N PHE A 376 16.83 14.65 -9.76
CA PHE A 376 15.68 14.86 -10.63
C PHE A 376 16.03 15.04 -12.11
N GLU A 377 17.31 15.03 -12.49
CA GLU A 377 17.72 15.24 -13.89
C GLU A 377 17.58 13.99 -14.76
N GLY A 378 17.44 12.79 -14.17
CA GLY A 378 17.16 11.55 -14.91
C GLY A 378 18.25 11.12 -15.90
N ILE A 379 19.42 11.76 -15.86
CA ILE A 379 20.54 11.44 -16.73
C ILE A 379 21.29 10.26 -16.12
N MET A 380 21.25 9.12 -16.82
CA MET A 380 22.17 8.01 -16.54
C MET A 380 23.53 8.35 -17.15
N THR A 381 24.55 8.36 -16.31
CA THR A 381 25.95 8.44 -16.78
C THR A 381 26.26 7.22 -17.64
N ASP A 382 26.93 7.41 -18.76
CA ASP A 382 27.33 6.33 -19.66
C ASP A 382 28.62 5.66 -19.14
N PRO A 383 28.53 4.47 -18.50
CA PRO A 383 29.69 3.82 -17.89
C PRO A 383 30.73 3.39 -18.93
N LEU A 384 30.31 3.16 -20.17
CA LEU A 384 31.20 2.79 -21.27
C LEU A 384 32.03 4.00 -21.71
N LYS A 385 31.48 5.21 -21.69
CA LYS A 385 32.26 6.43 -21.97
C LYS A 385 33.28 6.71 -20.89
N GLU A 386 32.93 6.55 -19.62
CA GLU A 386 33.86 6.78 -18.50
C GLU A 386 35.01 5.78 -18.47
N SER A 387 34.78 4.55 -18.91
CA SER A 387 35.79 3.49 -19.02
C SER A 387 36.59 3.49 -20.34
N GLY A 388 36.40 4.48 -21.21
CA GLY A 388 37.14 4.58 -22.49
C GLY A 388 36.63 3.67 -23.61
N GLY A 389 35.38 3.22 -23.54
CA GLY A 389 34.64 2.54 -24.61
C GLY A 389 34.73 1.01 -24.63
N ALA A 390 35.44 0.41 -23.67
CA ALA A 390 35.60 -1.04 -23.54
C ALA A 390 35.34 -1.46 -22.10
N GLY A 391 34.20 -2.10 -21.84
CA GLY A 391 33.82 -2.56 -20.51
C GLY A 391 32.51 -3.33 -20.51
N PHE A 392 32.30 -4.10 -19.44
CA PHE A 392 31.06 -4.82 -19.17
C PHE A 392 30.63 -4.43 -17.76
N PHE A 393 29.41 -3.91 -17.63
CA PHE A 393 28.84 -3.52 -16.34
C PHE A 393 27.47 -4.14 -16.16
N ILE A 394 27.07 -4.36 -14.91
CA ILE A 394 25.78 -4.95 -14.55
C ILE A 394 25.00 -3.94 -13.72
N GLY A 395 23.79 -3.62 -14.18
CA GLY A 395 22.73 -3.02 -13.36
C GLY A 395 21.90 -4.11 -12.71
N ARG A 396 21.69 -4.02 -11.40
CA ARG A 396 21.10 -5.11 -10.59
C ARG A 396 19.59 -5.26 -10.82
N TRP A 397 19.11 -6.48 -10.58
CA TRP A 397 17.69 -6.83 -10.46
C TRP A 397 17.13 -6.40 -9.10
N GLY A 398 15.94 -5.79 -9.12
CA GLY A 398 15.28 -5.25 -7.92
C GLY A 398 15.91 -3.97 -7.37
N GLU A 399 16.80 -3.34 -8.14
CA GLU A 399 17.48 -2.11 -7.78
C GLU A 399 16.54 -0.89 -7.91
N PRO A 400 16.37 -0.08 -6.85
CA PRO A 400 15.57 1.13 -6.88
C PRO A 400 16.38 2.31 -7.44
N ARG A 401 16.11 2.75 -8.67
CA ARG A 401 16.98 3.73 -9.37
C ARG A 401 16.38 5.12 -9.46
N LEU A 402 17.25 6.15 -9.36
CA LEU A 402 16.85 7.57 -9.49
C LEU A 402 16.71 8.04 -10.94
N VAL A 403 17.15 7.27 -11.92
CA VAL A 403 17.18 7.66 -13.34
C VAL A 403 15.78 7.80 -13.97
N TYR A 404 14.75 7.19 -13.36
CA TYR A 404 13.38 7.16 -13.87
C TYR A 404 12.59 8.45 -13.60
N GLN A 405 12.98 9.54 -14.25
CA GLN A 405 12.41 10.88 -14.01
C GLN A 405 11.39 11.34 -15.06
N ALA A 406 11.27 10.66 -16.19
CA ALA A 406 10.29 10.99 -17.23
C ALA A 406 8.83 10.85 -16.72
N PRO A 407 7.87 11.59 -17.29
CA PRO A 407 6.46 11.55 -16.88
C PRO A 407 5.86 10.14 -16.88
N LEU A 408 6.33 9.24 -17.75
CA LEU A 408 5.84 7.87 -17.84
C LEU A 408 6.06 7.07 -16.54
N PHE A 409 7.06 7.43 -15.72
CA PHE A 409 7.39 6.73 -14.48
C PHE A 409 6.70 7.31 -13.23
N LYS A 410 6.10 8.50 -13.33
CA LYS A 410 5.57 9.24 -12.17
C LYS A 410 4.06 9.09 -12.05
N SER A 411 3.55 9.06 -10.82
CA SER A 411 2.10 9.06 -10.56
C SER A 411 1.49 10.46 -10.66
N GLY A 412 2.31 11.51 -10.61
CA GLY A 412 1.88 12.90 -10.69
C GLY A 412 3.03 13.88 -10.98
N PRO A 413 2.73 15.18 -11.03
CA PRO A 413 3.68 16.22 -11.44
C PRO A 413 4.65 16.65 -10.33
N HIS A 414 4.40 16.34 -9.06
CA HIS A 414 5.24 16.78 -7.96
C HIS A 414 6.45 15.86 -7.76
N PRO A 415 7.63 16.40 -7.38
CA PRO A 415 8.83 15.58 -7.17
C PRO A 415 8.72 14.51 -6.08
N SER A 416 7.78 14.68 -5.14
CA SER A 416 7.48 13.73 -4.06
C SER A 416 6.29 12.81 -4.36
N ASP A 417 5.67 12.96 -5.54
CA ASP A 417 4.67 11.99 -5.99
C ASP A 417 5.34 10.63 -6.19
N ASP A 418 4.55 9.57 -6.07
CA ASP A 418 5.07 8.22 -6.15
C ASP A 418 5.62 7.93 -7.56
N ALA A 419 6.65 7.11 -7.65
CA ALA A 419 7.33 6.82 -8.90
C ALA A 419 7.72 5.35 -9.00
N ARG A 420 7.68 4.83 -10.23
CA ARG A 420 8.22 3.51 -10.54
C ARG A 420 9.73 3.64 -10.57
N THR A 421 10.40 3.12 -9.54
CA THR A 421 11.85 3.20 -9.37
C THR A 421 12.52 1.84 -9.38
N VAL A 422 11.80 0.76 -9.04
CA VAL A 422 12.39 -0.56 -8.85
C VAL A 422 12.50 -1.28 -10.19
N HIS A 423 13.74 -1.56 -10.60
CA HIS A 423 14.04 -2.20 -11.86
C HIS A 423 13.70 -3.70 -11.84
N ALA A 424 12.87 -4.15 -12.78
CA ALA A 424 12.31 -5.51 -12.81
C ALA A 424 13.18 -6.53 -13.56
N GLY A 425 14.07 -6.05 -14.43
CA GLY A 425 15.05 -6.88 -15.16
C GLY A 425 16.46 -6.75 -14.57
N THR A 426 17.46 -7.08 -15.38
CA THR A 426 18.85 -6.72 -15.14
C THR A 426 19.38 -6.06 -16.41
N ASP A 427 20.27 -5.07 -16.24
CA ASP A 427 20.85 -4.37 -17.38
C ASP A 427 22.29 -4.82 -17.58
N LEU A 428 22.58 -5.30 -18.79
CA LEU A 428 23.90 -5.77 -19.20
C LEU A 428 24.53 -4.71 -20.12
N PHE A 429 25.31 -3.81 -19.54
CA PHE A 429 25.99 -2.73 -20.28
C PHE A 429 27.14 -3.31 -21.08
N ALA A 430 27.12 -3.08 -22.38
CA ALA A 430 28.13 -3.53 -23.32
C ALA A 430 28.09 -2.63 -24.58
N PRO A 431 29.18 -2.56 -25.37
CA PRO A 431 29.22 -1.71 -26.56
C PRO A 431 28.05 -1.94 -27.51
N ALA A 432 27.54 -0.87 -28.13
CA ALA A 432 26.50 -0.98 -29.15
C ALA A 432 26.95 -1.91 -30.29
N GLY A 433 26.02 -2.72 -30.80
CA GLY A 433 26.32 -3.77 -31.78
C GLY A 433 26.84 -5.07 -31.16
N THR A 434 26.93 -5.19 -29.83
CA THR A 434 27.24 -6.47 -29.18
C THR A 434 26.15 -7.52 -29.52
N PRO A 435 26.52 -8.72 -30.00
CA PRO A 435 25.57 -9.79 -30.31
C PRO A 435 24.81 -10.29 -29.08
N VAL A 436 23.51 -10.54 -29.24
CA VAL A 436 22.63 -11.10 -28.21
C VAL A 436 22.08 -12.44 -28.69
N CYS A 437 22.26 -13.46 -27.85
CA CYS A 437 21.86 -14.84 -28.08
C CYS A 437 20.67 -15.23 -27.21
N ALA A 438 19.85 -16.17 -27.68
CA ALA A 438 18.80 -16.75 -26.85
C ALA A 438 19.40 -17.73 -25.82
N PRO A 439 19.00 -17.69 -24.53
CA PRO A 439 19.52 -18.60 -23.52
C PRO A 439 18.99 -20.02 -23.68
N LEU A 440 17.78 -20.16 -24.23
CA LEU A 440 17.06 -21.41 -24.41
C LEU A 440 16.42 -21.44 -25.80
N ASP A 441 16.10 -22.64 -26.29
CA ASP A 441 15.21 -22.79 -27.43
C ASP A 441 13.86 -22.11 -27.14
N GLY A 442 13.28 -21.46 -28.15
CA GLY A 442 12.02 -20.76 -27.98
C GLY A 442 11.43 -20.22 -29.28
N HIS A 443 10.35 -19.48 -29.13
CA HIS A 443 9.67 -18.80 -30.23
C HIS A 443 9.49 -17.32 -29.91
N VAL A 444 9.57 -16.45 -30.94
CA VAL A 444 9.20 -15.05 -30.81
C VAL A 444 7.72 -14.97 -30.43
N HIS A 445 7.45 -14.49 -29.22
CA HIS A 445 6.10 -14.34 -28.68
C HIS A 445 5.53 -12.96 -28.98
N ALA A 446 6.34 -11.92 -28.80
CA ALA A 446 5.99 -10.55 -29.12
C ALA A 446 7.21 -9.78 -29.62
N ILE A 447 6.97 -8.78 -30.48
CA ILE A 447 8.01 -7.91 -31.06
C ILE A 447 7.40 -6.55 -31.35
N ASN A 448 8.10 -5.47 -30.99
CA ASN A 448 7.65 -4.10 -31.21
C ASN A 448 8.81 -3.10 -31.13
N ASN A 449 8.56 -1.85 -31.51
CA ASN A 449 9.45 -0.72 -31.27
C ASN A 449 8.75 0.36 -30.44
N HIS A 450 9.16 0.52 -29.19
CA HIS A 450 8.64 1.54 -28.28
C HIS A 450 9.36 2.86 -28.48
N THR A 451 8.68 3.83 -29.09
CA THR A 451 9.28 5.10 -29.54
C THR A 451 9.17 6.25 -28.54
N GLN A 452 8.56 6.02 -27.37
CA GLN A 452 8.51 7.02 -26.31
C GLN A 452 9.91 7.25 -25.72
N ALA A 453 10.21 8.48 -25.31
CA ALA A 453 11.50 8.82 -24.70
C ALA A 453 11.70 8.00 -23.41
N GLN A 454 12.91 7.43 -23.25
CA GLN A 454 13.27 6.56 -22.12
C GLN A 454 12.46 5.26 -22.01
N ASP A 455 11.71 4.89 -23.04
CA ASP A 455 11.09 3.56 -23.14
C ASP A 455 12.11 2.54 -23.67
N TYR A 456 11.67 1.32 -23.96
CA TYR A 456 12.58 0.23 -24.33
C TYR A 456 13.23 0.35 -25.72
N GLY A 457 12.72 1.18 -26.64
CA GLY A 457 13.11 1.08 -28.06
C GLY A 457 12.65 -0.26 -28.68
N PRO A 458 13.44 -0.85 -29.61
CA PRO A 458 13.18 -2.18 -30.14
C PRO A 458 13.21 -3.27 -29.05
N VAL A 459 12.12 -4.04 -28.97
CA VAL A 459 11.90 -5.10 -27.97
C VAL A 459 11.53 -6.41 -28.65
N ILE A 460 12.09 -7.50 -28.13
CA ILE A 460 11.68 -8.86 -28.45
C ILE A 460 11.33 -9.58 -27.15
N VAL A 461 10.25 -10.36 -27.18
CA VAL A 461 9.90 -11.31 -26.12
C VAL A 461 9.93 -12.72 -26.70
N LEU A 462 10.72 -13.60 -26.09
CA LEU A 462 10.77 -15.02 -26.45
C LEU A 462 9.98 -15.84 -25.44
N ARG A 463 9.21 -16.81 -25.93
CA ARG A 463 8.54 -17.85 -25.12
C ARG A 463 9.37 -19.13 -25.14
N HIS A 464 9.58 -19.71 -23.96
CA HIS A 464 10.33 -20.94 -23.75
C HIS A 464 9.48 -21.99 -23.06
N GLN A 465 9.66 -23.24 -23.46
CA GLN A 465 9.11 -24.39 -22.76
C GLN A 465 10.22 -25.01 -21.90
N LEU A 466 9.98 -25.16 -20.60
CA LEU A 466 10.95 -25.71 -19.66
C LEU A 466 10.26 -26.76 -18.77
N GLY A 467 10.36 -28.04 -19.17
CA GLY A 467 9.54 -29.10 -18.58
C GLY A 467 8.06 -28.86 -18.87
N ASP A 468 7.21 -28.97 -17.83
CA ASP A 468 5.78 -28.68 -17.93
C ASP A 468 5.46 -27.17 -17.78
N ASP A 469 6.43 -26.37 -17.36
CA ASP A 469 6.28 -24.94 -17.16
C ASP A 469 6.69 -24.15 -18.41
N GLN A 470 5.99 -23.03 -18.63
CA GLN A 470 6.32 -22.05 -19.66
C GLN A 470 6.88 -20.78 -18.98
N LEU A 471 7.91 -20.19 -19.56
CA LEU A 471 8.43 -18.88 -19.15
C LEU A 471 8.76 -18.02 -20.38
N PHE A 472 8.98 -16.74 -20.16
CA PHE A 472 9.36 -15.79 -21.20
C PHE A 472 10.61 -15.02 -20.82
N THR A 473 11.31 -14.53 -21.83
CA THR A 473 12.43 -13.61 -21.68
C THR A 473 12.21 -12.38 -22.55
N LEU A 474 12.36 -11.20 -21.95
CA LEU A 474 12.26 -9.91 -22.63
C LEU A 474 13.67 -9.35 -22.86
N TYR A 475 13.87 -8.80 -24.06
CA TYR A 475 15.11 -8.18 -24.52
C TYR A 475 14.78 -6.77 -25.02
N GLY A 476 15.19 -5.74 -24.27
CA GLY A 476 14.99 -4.33 -24.62
C GLY A 476 16.27 -3.62 -25.05
N HIS A 477 16.12 -2.38 -25.54
CA HIS A 477 17.21 -1.52 -26.00
C HIS A 477 18.01 -2.12 -27.17
N LEU A 478 17.33 -2.86 -28.05
CA LEU A 478 17.95 -3.54 -29.17
C LEU A 478 18.15 -2.61 -30.39
N ARG A 479 19.01 -3.06 -31.31
CA ARG A 479 19.17 -2.45 -32.64
C ARG A 479 17.95 -2.76 -33.50
N SER A 480 17.39 -1.74 -34.14
CA SER A 480 16.16 -1.81 -34.95
C SER A 480 16.16 -2.85 -36.07
N THR A 481 17.33 -3.24 -36.60
CA THR A 481 17.47 -4.25 -37.67
C THR A 481 16.86 -5.62 -37.31
N CYS A 482 16.71 -5.94 -36.02
CA CYS A 482 16.05 -7.20 -35.63
C CYS A 482 14.57 -7.24 -36.03
N LEU A 483 13.91 -6.08 -36.16
CA LEU A 483 12.51 -5.94 -36.54
C LEU A 483 12.25 -6.27 -38.02
N GLU A 484 13.30 -6.26 -38.87
CA GLU A 484 13.20 -6.53 -40.30
C GLU A 484 13.25 -8.03 -40.63
N HIS A 485 13.72 -8.85 -39.70
CA HIS A 485 14.06 -10.26 -39.95
C HIS A 485 13.43 -11.24 -38.97
N LEU A 486 12.75 -10.75 -37.93
CA LEU A 486 12.01 -11.55 -36.97
C LEU A 486 10.53 -11.18 -37.00
N GLN A 487 9.68 -12.19 -36.87
CA GLN A 487 8.24 -12.06 -36.72
C GLN A 487 7.72 -12.99 -35.62
N VAL A 488 6.53 -12.71 -35.10
CA VAL A 488 5.88 -13.56 -34.09
C VAL A 488 5.74 -14.98 -34.64
N GLY A 489 6.15 -15.96 -33.84
CA GLY A 489 6.14 -17.39 -34.15
C GLY A 489 7.47 -17.95 -34.63
N ASP A 490 8.41 -17.11 -35.07
CA ASP A 490 9.73 -17.57 -35.53
C ASP A 490 10.46 -18.35 -34.42
N ALA A 491 11.08 -19.46 -34.80
CA ALA A 491 11.86 -20.28 -33.89
C ALA A 491 13.28 -19.69 -33.71
N VAL A 492 13.73 -19.61 -32.46
CA VAL A 492 15.08 -19.17 -32.10
C VAL A 492 15.71 -20.26 -31.23
N ARG A 493 16.87 -20.78 -31.66
CA ARG A 493 17.58 -21.82 -30.91
C ARG A 493 18.41 -21.23 -29.76
N GLY A 494 18.58 -21.97 -28.68
CA GLY A 494 19.55 -21.64 -27.63
C GLY A 494 20.94 -21.43 -28.23
N GLY A 495 21.57 -20.30 -27.90
CA GLY A 495 22.87 -19.89 -28.40
C GLY A 495 22.85 -19.22 -29.78
N GLN A 496 21.71 -19.15 -30.46
CA GLN A 496 21.56 -18.42 -31.72
C GLN A 496 21.59 -16.91 -31.44
N VAL A 497 22.48 -16.20 -32.13
CA VAL A 497 22.42 -14.72 -32.22
C VAL A 497 21.17 -14.34 -33.01
N PHE A 498 20.28 -13.55 -32.40
CA PHE A 498 19.03 -13.13 -33.03
C PHE A 498 18.85 -11.61 -33.04
N CYS A 499 19.59 -10.87 -32.20
CA CYS A 499 19.62 -9.41 -32.20
C CYS A 499 20.98 -8.87 -31.72
N HIS A 500 21.10 -7.55 -31.66
CA HIS A 500 22.29 -6.84 -31.18
C HIS A 500 21.86 -5.67 -30.29
N ILE A 501 22.71 -5.24 -29.36
CA ILE A 501 22.49 -4.03 -28.54
C ILE A 501 22.41 -2.78 -29.45
N GLY A 502 21.40 -1.94 -29.22
CA GLY A 502 21.20 -0.69 -29.96
C GLY A 502 22.04 0.48 -29.42
N ALA A 503 22.17 1.53 -30.22
CA ALA A 503 22.78 2.79 -29.79
C ALA A 503 21.72 3.89 -29.58
N PRO A 504 22.00 4.94 -28.79
CA PRO A 504 21.19 6.15 -28.83
C PRO A 504 21.12 6.75 -30.25
N PRO A 505 19.96 7.29 -30.69
CA PRO A 505 18.70 7.36 -29.95
C PRO A 505 17.77 6.16 -30.19
N GLU A 506 18.12 5.19 -31.07
CA GLU A 506 17.19 4.12 -31.47
C GLU A 506 16.79 3.20 -30.32
N ASN A 507 17.63 3.06 -29.30
CA ASN A 507 17.40 2.20 -28.14
C ASN A 507 16.59 2.87 -27.01
N GLY A 508 15.83 3.94 -27.31
CA GLY A 508 15.12 4.73 -26.29
C GLY A 508 15.98 5.82 -25.64
N ASP A 509 17.12 6.16 -26.26
CA ASP A 509 18.09 7.18 -25.82
C ASP A 509 18.82 6.84 -24.50
N TRP A 510 19.02 5.54 -24.25
CA TRP A 510 19.76 5.05 -23.09
C TRP A 510 21.23 4.76 -23.42
N PRO A 511 22.18 4.87 -22.45
CA PRO A 511 23.53 4.33 -22.64
C PRO A 511 23.48 2.89 -23.17
N PRO A 512 24.36 2.46 -24.10
CA PRO A 512 24.26 1.12 -24.70
C PRO A 512 24.27 -0.01 -23.67
N HIS A 513 23.17 -0.76 -23.61
CA HIS A 513 23.00 -1.94 -22.76
C HIS A 513 21.88 -2.84 -23.29
N LEU A 514 21.85 -4.09 -22.83
CA LEU A 514 20.70 -4.97 -22.97
C LEU A 514 19.89 -4.95 -21.68
N HIS A 515 18.61 -4.59 -21.77
CA HIS A 515 17.67 -4.89 -20.69
C HIS A 515 17.17 -6.33 -20.83
N PHE A 516 17.47 -7.18 -19.85
CA PHE A 516 17.11 -8.60 -19.85
C PHE A 516 16.20 -8.93 -18.65
N GLN A 517 15.02 -9.45 -18.92
CA GLN A 517 14.02 -9.76 -17.89
C GLN A 517 13.42 -11.15 -18.09
N CYS A 518 13.33 -11.93 -17.00
CA CYS A 518 12.57 -13.17 -16.96
C CYS A 518 11.12 -12.86 -16.59
N VAL A 519 10.16 -13.55 -17.22
CA VAL A 519 8.73 -13.37 -16.97
C VAL A 519 8.08 -14.74 -16.83
N LEU A 520 7.42 -14.99 -15.70
CA LEU A 520 6.83 -16.30 -15.40
C LEU A 520 5.39 -16.46 -15.86
N GLU A 521 4.65 -15.37 -16.02
CA GLU A 521 3.24 -15.41 -16.39
C GLU A 521 3.00 -14.39 -17.50
N ASP A 522 2.33 -14.83 -18.56
CA ASP A 522 1.82 -13.93 -19.60
C ASP A 522 0.47 -13.40 -19.16
N CYS A 523 0.37 -12.08 -19.06
CA CYS A 523 -0.85 -11.38 -18.73
C CYS A 523 -1.41 -10.63 -19.95
N ASP A 524 -1.18 -11.18 -21.15
CA ASP A 524 -1.52 -10.58 -22.45
C ASP A 524 -0.84 -9.21 -22.68
N TRP A 525 0.35 -9.02 -22.10
CA TRP A 525 1.10 -7.77 -22.22
C TRP A 525 1.74 -7.57 -23.59
N GLY A 526 2.00 -8.66 -24.34
CA GLY A 526 2.81 -8.58 -25.55
C GLY A 526 4.20 -8.01 -25.23
N THR A 527 4.50 -6.80 -25.74
CA THR A 527 5.75 -6.08 -25.46
C THR A 527 5.63 -5.01 -24.36
N ASP A 528 4.45 -4.80 -23.77
CA ASP A 528 4.19 -3.81 -22.72
C ASP A 528 4.46 -4.35 -21.30
N ILE A 529 5.40 -5.29 -21.19
CA ILE A 529 5.77 -5.92 -19.92
C ILE A 529 6.44 -4.87 -19.01
N PRO A 530 5.98 -4.67 -17.76
CA PRO A 530 6.59 -3.71 -16.85
C PRO A 530 8.07 -3.99 -16.57
N GLY A 531 8.95 -3.09 -17.01
CA GLY A 531 10.40 -3.13 -16.72
C GLY A 531 10.80 -2.39 -15.45
N VAL A 532 9.88 -1.57 -14.94
CA VAL A 532 10.06 -0.79 -13.72
C VAL A 532 8.76 -0.79 -12.94
N SER A 533 8.88 -0.92 -11.62
CA SER A 533 7.78 -1.04 -10.69
C SER A 533 7.85 0.00 -9.57
N TYR A 534 6.70 0.26 -8.97
CA TYR A 534 6.62 0.97 -7.70
C TYR A 534 7.15 0.09 -6.57
N ASP A 535 7.89 0.68 -5.62
CA ASP A 535 8.42 -0.05 -4.47
C ASP A 535 7.33 -0.80 -3.68
N ARG A 536 6.19 -0.13 -3.43
CA ARG A 536 5.03 -0.69 -2.71
C ARG A 536 4.42 -1.94 -3.35
N SER A 537 4.66 -2.18 -4.64
CA SER A 537 4.16 -3.34 -5.37
C SER A 537 5.26 -4.34 -5.71
N TRP A 538 6.52 -4.03 -5.41
CA TRP A 538 7.67 -4.86 -5.77
C TRP A 538 7.59 -6.26 -5.15
N SER A 539 7.04 -6.38 -3.95
CA SER A 539 6.88 -7.66 -3.25
C SER A 539 6.13 -8.71 -4.08
N VAL A 540 5.21 -8.26 -4.94
CA VAL A 540 4.41 -9.06 -5.87
C VAL A 540 5.07 -9.14 -7.23
N TRP A 541 5.51 -8.00 -7.80
CA TRP A 541 6.10 -7.96 -9.13
C TRP A 541 7.37 -8.80 -9.26
N GLN A 542 8.18 -8.90 -8.20
CA GLN A 542 9.35 -9.77 -8.19
C GLN A 542 9.01 -11.26 -8.35
N ARG A 543 7.74 -11.66 -8.14
CA ARG A 543 7.28 -13.03 -8.41
C ARG A 543 6.97 -13.26 -9.88
N PHE A 544 6.45 -12.25 -10.57
CA PHE A 544 6.28 -12.27 -12.02
C PHE A 544 7.63 -12.19 -12.74
N PHE A 545 8.53 -11.38 -12.19
CA PHE A 545 9.83 -11.05 -12.77
C PHE A 545 10.95 -11.49 -11.83
N PRO A 546 11.22 -12.80 -11.71
CA PRO A 546 12.22 -13.29 -10.78
C PRO A 546 13.64 -12.90 -11.21
N ASN A 547 14.59 -13.00 -10.28
CA ASN A 547 16.01 -12.78 -10.55
C ASN A 547 16.48 -13.68 -11.71
N PRO A 548 16.93 -13.11 -12.85
CA PRO A 548 17.27 -13.88 -14.05
C PRO A 548 18.66 -14.54 -13.98
N ALA A 549 19.36 -14.53 -12.84
CA ALA A 549 20.73 -15.03 -12.71
C ALA A 549 20.93 -16.46 -13.24
N ALA A 550 19.98 -17.35 -12.97
CA ALA A 550 20.00 -18.73 -13.48
C ALA A 550 20.00 -18.80 -15.02
N LEU A 551 19.30 -17.88 -15.70
CA LEU A 551 19.28 -17.77 -17.17
C LEU A 551 20.59 -17.19 -17.75
N LEU A 552 21.37 -16.50 -16.92
CA LEU A 552 22.63 -15.85 -17.29
C LEU A 552 23.87 -16.63 -16.85
N ASN A 553 23.72 -17.82 -16.25
CA ASN A 553 24.80 -18.61 -15.66
C ASN A 553 25.60 -17.85 -14.57
N LEU A 554 24.90 -16.99 -13.82
CA LEU A 554 25.43 -16.19 -12.73
C LEU A 554 24.83 -16.65 -11.39
N PRO A 555 25.53 -16.42 -10.26
CA PRO A 555 24.95 -16.62 -8.95
C PRO A 555 23.94 -15.51 -8.62
N ASP A 556 22.90 -15.84 -7.86
CA ASP A 556 21.79 -14.92 -7.54
C ASP A 556 22.29 -13.61 -6.91
N GLU A 557 23.26 -13.70 -5.98
CA GLU A 557 23.84 -12.55 -5.28
C GLU A 557 24.60 -11.57 -6.19
N LYS A 558 25.01 -12.00 -7.39
CA LYS A 558 25.66 -11.09 -8.36
C LYS A 558 24.65 -10.09 -8.91
N LEU A 559 23.42 -10.53 -9.15
CA LEU A 559 22.37 -9.71 -9.77
C LEU A 559 21.38 -9.11 -8.77
N ALA A 560 21.17 -9.74 -7.62
CA ALA A 560 20.18 -9.29 -6.66
C ALA A 560 20.61 -7.98 -5.98
N TYR A 561 19.71 -6.99 -5.95
CA TYR A 561 19.86 -5.84 -5.07
C TYR A 561 19.82 -6.28 -3.59
N PRO A 562 20.70 -5.75 -2.73
CA PRO A 562 20.72 -6.11 -1.31
C PRO A 562 19.37 -5.89 -0.63
N THR A 563 19.00 -6.81 0.26
CA THR A 563 17.76 -6.71 1.04
C THR A 563 17.84 -5.58 2.06
N ASP A 564 16.68 -5.04 2.47
CA ASP A 564 16.59 -4.01 3.51
C ASP A 564 17.17 -4.50 4.84
N ASP A 565 18.18 -3.78 5.35
CA ASP A 565 18.91 -4.06 6.58
C ASP A 565 18.50 -3.13 7.75
N THR A 566 17.42 -2.36 7.61
CA THR A 566 17.01 -1.33 8.59
C THR A 566 16.87 -1.89 10.01
N ALA A 567 16.36 -3.11 10.17
CA ALA A 567 16.25 -3.76 11.48
C ALA A 567 17.62 -4.06 12.11
N ASP A 568 18.57 -4.58 11.33
CA ASP A 568 19.96 -4.79 11.76
C ASP A 568 20.64 -3.46 12.10
N LEU A 569 20.48 -2.45 11.23
CA LEU A 569 21.00 -1.11 11.47
C LEU A 569 20.47 -0.52 12.78
N MET A 570 19.17 -0.69 13.06
CA MET A 570 18.57 -0.26 14.32
C MET A 570 19.14 -1.00 15.53
N GLN A 571 19.44 -2.30 15.41
CA GLN A 571 20.08 -3.07 16.46
C GLN A 571 21.51 -2.56 16.72
N ARG A 572 22.33 -2.41 15.68
CA ARG A 572 23.68 -1.84 15.80
C ARG A 572 23.65 -0.43 16.37
N ARG A 573 22.68 0.40 15.95
CA ARG A 573 22.48 1.76 16.49
C ARG A 573 22.19 1.73 18.00
N ARG A 574 21.34 0.82 18.49
CA ARG A 574 21.04 0.68 19.93
C ARG A 574 22.26 0.23 20.74
N GLN A 575 23.17 -0.52 20.13
CA GLN A 575 24.41 -0.98 20.77
C GLN A 575 25.48 0.11 20.84
N HIS A 576 25.54 1.00 19.84
CA HIS A 576 26.64 1.94 19.67
C HIS A 576 26.32 3.42 19.92
N LEU A 577 25.05 3.84 19.94
CA LEU A 577 24.66 5.24 20.19
C LEU A 577 23.96 5.43 21.54
N GLY A 578 24.06 6.64 22.09
CA GLY A 578 23.41 7.02 23.36
C GLY A 578 21.89 6.82 23.33
N LYS A 579 21.34 6.25 24.42
CA LYS A 579 19.91 5.92 24.54
C LYS A 579 18.98 7.14 24.56
N ASN A 580 19.52 8.33 24.82
CA ASN A 580 18.82 9.60 24.77
C ASN A 580 18.55 10.10 23.33
N LEU A 581 19.17 9.49 22.30
CA LEU A 581 18.95 9.84 20.90
C LEU A 581 17.81 8.99 20.32
N SER A 582 16.59 9.48 20.41
CA SER A 582 15.41 8.82 19.82
C SER A 582 15.42 8.86 18.28
N VAL A 583 14.65 7.96 17.67
CA VAL A 583 14.28 8.03 16.24
C VAL A 583 12.93 8.73 16.11
N ALA A 584 12.77 9.53 15.06
CA ALA A 584 11.60 10.42 14.90
C ALA A 584 10.31 9.69 14.51
N TYR A 585 10.41 8.52 13.87
CA TYR A 585 9.28 7.79 13.29
C TYR A 585 9.12 6.40 13.90
N SER A 586 7.87 5.93 14.03
CA SER A 586 7.53 4.59 14.50
C SER A 586 8.04 3.50 13.55
N ARG A 587 7.97 3.75 12.24
CA ARG A 587 8.66 3.02 11.18
C ARG A 587 9.92 3.81 10.81
N PRO A 588 11.12 3.39 11.24
CA PRO A 588 12.34 4.13 10.98
C PRO A 588 12.60 4.28 9.48
N LEU A 589 13.06 5.46 9.05
CA LEU A 589 13.46 5.73 7.67
C LEU A 589 15.00 5.64 7.57
N LYS A 590 15.52 4.85 6.64
CA LYS A 590 16.96 4.80 6.31
C LYS A 590 17.23 5.75 5.14
N ILE A 591 17.46 7.01 5.48
CA ILE A 591 17.77 8.07 4.51
C ILE A 591 19.21 7.89 4.01
N VAL A 592 19.39 7.83 2.69
CA VAL A 592 20.70 7.66 2.03
C VAL A 592 21.12 8.89 1.24
N ARG A 593 20.18 9.78 0.90
CA ARG A 593 20.46 10.99 0.12
C ARG A 593 19.59 12.16 0.56
N GLY A 594 20.11 13.38 0.43
CA GLY A 594 19.35 14.62 0.56
C GLY A 594 19.64 15.57 -0.60
N TRP A 595 18.63 16.32 -1.02
CA TRP A 595 18.74 17.34 -2.07
C TRP A 595 17.72 18.46 -1.85
N GLN A 596 18.21 19.67 -1.57
CA GLN A 596 17.39 20.82 -1.22
C GLN A 596 16.35 20.43 -0.16
N GLN A 597 15.07 20.69 -0.36
CA GLN A 597 14.01 20.33 0.59
C GLN A 597 13.65 18.82 0.63
N PHE A 598 14.37 17.95 -0.10
CA PHE A 598 14.02 16.54 -0.25
C PHE A 598 15.02 15.60 0.40
N LEU A 599 14.52 14.45 0.85
CA LEU A 599 15.27 13.30 1.33
C LEU A 599 14.90 12.05 0.53
N PHE A 600 15.85 11.14 0.35
CA PHE A 600 15.62 9.86 -0.31
C PHE A 600 16.06 8.72 0.58
N ASP A 601 15.23 7.69 0.65
CA ASP A 601 15.55 6.47 1.38
C ASP A 601 16.32 5.45 0.52
N GLN A 602 16.70 4.33 1.12
CA GLN A 602 17.40 3.21 0.49
C GLN A 602 16.60 2.51 -0.63
N ARG A 603 15.31 2.85 -0.77
CA ARG A 603 14.41 2.39 -1.84
C ARG A 603 14.17 3.49 -2.87
N SER A 604 15.00 4.54 -2.85
CA SER A 604 14.94 5.70 -3.74
C SER A 604 13.60 6.45 -3.69
N ARG A 605 12.83 6.29 -2.61
CA ARG A 605 11.59 7.03 -2.39
C ARG A 605 11.90 8.45 -1.96
N CYS A 606 11.27 9.42 -2.62
CA CYS A 606 11.42 10.84 -2.33
C CYS A 606 10.47 11.27 -1.20
N TYR A 607 11.00 12.04 -0.25
CA TYR A 607 10.26 12.64 0.85
C TYR A 607 10.48 14.16 0.85
N LEU A 608 9.41 14.92 1.02
CA LEU A 608 9.51 16.35 1.37
C LEU A 608 9.83 16.47 2.86
N ASP A 609 10.96 17.11 3.18
CA ASP A 609 11.34 17.35 4.57
C ASP A 609 10.68 18.63 5.10
N ALA A 610 9.62 18.43 5.88
CA ALA A 610 8.88 19.51 6.56
C ALA A 610 9.18 19.58 8.07
N TYR A 611 10.17 18.82 8.56
CA TYR A 611 10.40 18.66 9.99
C TYR A 611 11.79 19.12 10.44
N ASN A 612 12.83 18.83 9.66
CA ASN A 612 14.20 18.93 10.15
C ASN A 612 14.58 20.36 10.50
N ASN A 613 15.07 20.53 11.72
CA ASN A 613 15.41 21.82 12.30
C ASN A 613 16.86 22.25 12.03
N VAL A 614 17.70 21.42 11.41
CA VAL A 614 19.12 21.74 11.16
C VAL A 614 19.36 22.34 9.76
N PRO A 615 18.91 21.73 8.65
CA PRO A 615 19.18 22.24 7.30
C PRO A 615 18.15 23.31 6.91
N HIS A 616 18.34 24.54 7.39
CA HIS A 616 17.39 25.65 7.16
C HIS A 616 17.15 26.01 5.67
N VAL A 617 18.11 25.70 4.80
CA VAL A 617 18.00 25.89 3.34
C VAL A 617 17.95 24.56 2.60
N GLY A 618 17.56 23.49 3.29
CA GLY A 618 17.55 22.14 2.78
C GLY A 618 18.92 21.45 2.80
N HIS A 619 18.93 20.23 2.29
CA HIS A 619 20.02 19.27 2.28
C HIS A 619 20.92 19.46 1.07
N CYS A 620 22.24 19.39 1.26
CA CYS A 620 23.21 19.42 0.16
C CYS A 620 22.98 20.54 -0.87
N HIS A 621 22.46 21.70 -0.44
CA HIS A 621 22.08 22.78 -1.36
C HIS A 621 23.30 23.22 -2.19
N PRO A 622 23.27 23.18 -3.54
CA PRO A 622 24.46 23.36 -4.39
C PRO A 622 25.26 24.63 -4.07
N ARG A 623 24.57 25.76 -3.92
CA ARG A 623 25.20 27.04 -3.54
C ARG A 623 25.98 26.98 -2.22
N VAL A 624 25.48 26.25 -1.22
CA VAL A 624 26.12 26.12 0.10
C VAL A 624 27.30 25.16 0.01
N VAL A 625 27.09 23.99 -0.61
CA VAL A 625 28.14 22.99 -0.83
C VAL A 625 29.32 23.61 -1.58
N ASP A 626 29.05 24.35 -2.65
CA ASP A 626 30.09 25.03 -3.43
C ASP A 626 30.84 26.08 -2.61
N ALA A 627 30.14 26.89 -1.82
CA ALA A 627 30.76 27.92 -0.98
C ALA A 627 31.67 27.29 0.08
N VAL A 628 31.19 26.26 0.78
CA VAL A 628 31.95 25.53 1.79
C VAL A 628 33.14 24.82 1.15
N ALA A 629 32.96 24.10 0.04
CA ALA A 629 34.03 23.39 -0.64
C ALA A 629 35.12 24.33 -1.16
N ARG A 630 34.75 25.50 -1.71
CA ARG A 630 35.72 26.53 -2.11
C ARG A 630 36.51 27.04 -0.91
N GLN A 631 35.85 27.34 0.21
CA GLN A 631 36.52 27.84 1.40
C GLN A 631 37.42 26.77 2.03
N MET A 632 36.95 25.52 2.17
CA MET A 632 37.74 24.42 2.75
C MET A 632 39.00 24.10 1.93
N ARG A 633 38.95 24.21 0.60
CA ARG A 633 40.14 24.08 -0.26
C ARG A 633 41.13 25.22 -0.07
N LYS A 634 40.66 26.42 0.31
CA LYS A 634 41.50 27.60 0.53
C LYS A 634 42.07 27.65 1.96
N LEU A 635 41.21 27.51 2.98
CA LEU A 635 41.56 27.65 4.39
C LEU A 635 40.45 27.06 5.31
N SER A 636 40.83 26.14 6.20
CA SER A 636 40.00 25.66 7.32
C SER A 636 40.81 25.78 8.62
N THR A 637 40.49 26.76 9.45
CA THR A 637 41.23 27.06 10.68
C THR A 637 40.31 27.58 11.78
N ASN A 638 40.81 27.64 13.02
CA ASN A 638 40.08 28.23 14.14
C ASN A 638 40.20 29.77 14.14
N THR A 639 39.31 30.44 14.88
CA THR A 639 39.16 31.91 14.90
C THR A 639 40.33 32.69 15.53
N ARG A 640 41.42 32.03 15.95
CA ARG A 640 42.60 32.69 16.53
C ARG A 640 43.58 33.24 15.48
N TYR A 641 43.48 32.77 14.24
CA TYR A 641 44.25 33.32 13.13
C TYR A 641 43.43 34.39 12.41
N LEU A 642 44.09 35.48 12.05
CA LEU A 642 43.42 36.60 11.37
C LEU A 642 43.06 36.21 9.93
N HIS A 643 41.79 36.45 9.56
CA HIS A 643 41.31 36.44 8.19
C HIS A 643 40.03 37.28 8.09
N ASP A 644 39.83 37.93 6.94
CA ASP A 644 38.82 38.98 6.78
C ASP A 644 37.39 38.43 6.95
N THR A 645 37.10 37.23 6.43
CA THR A 645 35.75 36.67 6.31
C THR A 645 34.91 36.67 7.59
N ILE A 646 35.51 36.35 8.76
CA ILE A 646 34.74 36.29 10.02
C ILE A 646 34.45 37.70 10.57
N VAL A 647 35.34 38.66 10.30
CA VAL A 647 35.20 40.05 10.70
C VAL A 647 34.17 40.73 9.81
N ASP A 648 34.30 40.60 8.48
CA ASP A 648 33.35 41.13 7.50
C ASP A 648 31.93 40.63 7.81
N TYR A 649 31.77 39.34 8.10
CA TYR A 649 30.46 38.78 8.46
C TYR A 649 29.93 39.31 9.79
N ALA A 650 30.79 39.54 10.80
CA ALA A 650 30.36 40.15 12.06
C ALA A 650 29.89 41.59 11.86
N GLU A 651 30.60 42.38 11.05
CA GLU A 651 30.21 43.75 10.70
C GLU A 651 28.87 43.78 9.95
N GLU A 652 28.69 42.90 8.94
CA GLU A 652 27.44 42.79 8.20
C GLU A 652 26.26 42.34 9.07
N LEU A 653 26.49 41.35 9.94
CA LEU A 653 25.46 40.81 10.83
C LEU A 653 25.05 41.83 11.89
N SER A 654 26.02 42.45 12.57
CA SER A 654 25.77 43.44 13.63
C SER A 654 25.05 44.67 13.09
N ALA A 655 25.31 45.08 11.84
CA ALA A 655 24.58 46.16 11.18
C ALA A 655 23.07 45.90 11.01
N GLN A 656 22.60 44.65 11.14
CA GLN A 656 21.17 44.32 11.12
C GLN A 656 20.47 44.48 12.48
N PHE A 657 21.24 44.71 13.55
CA PHE A 657 20.72 44.88 14.90
C PHE A 657 20.78 46.36 15.34
N ALA A 658 19.94 46.71 16.31
CA ALA A 658 19.99 48.03 16.91
C ALA A 658 21.17 48.12 17.91
N SER A 659 21.81 49.29 17.96
CA SER A 659 22.78 49.60 19.01
C SER A 659 22.15 49.37 20.41
N PRO A 660 22.88 48.77 21.37
CA PRO A 660 24.32 48.49 21.36
C PRO A 660 24.70 47.04 20.98
N LEU A 661 23.90 46.32 20.18
CA LEU A 661 24.15 44.92 19.83
C LEU A 661 25.19 44.76 18.71
N ASP A 662 26.41 45.22 18.98
CA ASP A 662 27.45 45.43 17.96
C ASP A 662 28.61 44.40 18.02
N VAL A 663 28.48 43.34 18.84
CA VAL A 663 29.54 42.32 19.06
C VAL A 663 29.00 40.90 18.89
N CYS A 664 29.67 40.09 18.06
CA CYS A 664 29.28 38.71 17.78
C CYS A 664 30.17 37.68 18.48
N PHE A 665 29.56 36.62 19.01
CA PHE A 665 30.24 35.38 19.35
C PHE A 665 29.75 34.28 18.39
N PHE A 666 30.65 33.78 17.55
CA PHE A 666 30.35 32.64 16.66
C PHE A 666 30.62 31.33 17.38
N VAL A 667 29.64 30.44 17.38
CA VAL A 667 29.66 29.13 18.05
C VAL A 667 29.13 28.05 17.10
N ASN A 668 29.49 26.79 17.34
CA ASN A 668 29.19 25.69 16.42
C ASN A 668 27.83 25.02 16.67
N SER A 669 27.15 25.35 17.75
CA SER A 669 25.85 24.76 18.08
C SER A 669 24.98 25.69 18.93
N ALA A 670 23.67 25.43 18.92
CA ALA A 670 22.74 26.09 19.83
C ALA A 670 23.01 25.73 21.30
N SER A 671 23.59 24.56 21.59
CA SER A 671 24.03 24.19 22.94
C SER A 671 25.12 25.14 23.45
N GLU A 672 26.15 25.38 22.63
CA GLU A 672 27.22 26.35 22.95
C GLU A 672 26.67 27.77 23.08
N ALA A 673 25.74 28.15 22.20
CA ALA A 673 25.07 29.45 22.26
C ALA A 673 24.31 29.63 23.58
N ASN A 674 23.53 28.63 24.00
CA ASN A 674 22.79 28.65 25.25
C ASN A 674 23.72 28.69 26.45
N GLU A 675 24.77 27.87 26.49
CA GLU A 675 25.75 27.90 27.58
C GLU A 675 26.44 29.27 27.69
N LEU A 676 26.84 29.86 26.55
CA LEU A 676 27.45 31.19 26.54
C LEU A 676 26.46 32.26 26.99
N ALA A 677 25.22 32.22 26.51
CA ALA A 677 24.17 33.15 26.91
C ALA A 677 23.91 33.09 28.42
N LEU A 678 23.84 31.88 28.99
CA LEU A 678 23.71 31.68 30.44
C LEU A 678 24.92 32.24 31.22
N ARG A 679 26.14 32.05 30.71
CA ARG A 679 27.35 32.61 31.31
C ARG A 679 27.36 34.14 31.28
N LEU A 680 26.97 34.75 30.15
CA LEU A 680 26.86 36.20 30.00
C LEU A 680 25.78 36.76 30.93
N ALA A 681 24.61 36.13 30.98
CA ALA A 681 23.52 36.52 31.88
C ALA A 681 23.95 36.47 33.35
N ARG A 682 24.59 35.37 33.80
CA ARG A 682 25.12 35.22 35.16
C ARG A 682 26.19 36.27 35.48
N ALA A 683 27.09 36.54 34.55
CA ALA A 683 28.14 37.54 34.74
C ALA A 683 27.54 38.96 34.94
N TYR A 684 26.47 39.28 34.21
CA TYR A 684 25.78 40.56 34.29
C TYR A 684 24.87 40.67 35.52
N THR A 685 23.97 39.71 35.74
CA THR A 685 22.94 39.76 36.80
C THR A 685 23.45 39.30 38.17
N ARG A 686 24.53 38.52 38.20
CA ARG A 686 25.03 37.79 39.39
C ARG A 686 24.06 36.74 39.96
N ALA A 687 22.96 36.45 39.27
CA ALA A 687 21.98 35.45 39.68
C ALA A 687 22.40 34.05 39.18
N PRO A 688 22.58 33.04 40.05
CA PRO A 688 23.01 31.70 39.65
C PRO A 688 21.85 30.83 39.13
N ASP A 689 20.62 31.11 39.58
CA ASP A 689 19.44 30.28 39.38
C ASP A 689 18.83 30.46 37.98
N LEU A 690 18.25 29.38 37.45
CA LEU A 690 17.59 29.33 36.15
C LEU A 690 16.21 28.67 36.28
N ILE A 691 15.25 29.14 35.49
CA ILE A 691 13.93 28.50 35.33
C ILE A 691 13.87 27.94 33.91
N VAL A 692 13.53 26.66 33.78
CA VAL A 692 13.36 25.97 32.49
C VAL A 692 11.99 25.30 32.43
N MET A 693 11.43 25.21 31.23
CA MET A 693 10.17 24.50 30.99
C MET A 693 10.44 23.01 30.86
N ALA A 694 9.67 22.18 31.57
CA ALA A 694 9.79 20.72 31.45
C ALA A 694 9.51 20.26 30.01
N GLY A 695 10.41 19.44 29.46
CA GLY A 695 10.31 18.92 28.10
C GLY A 695 10.83 19.84 26.99
N ALA A 696 11.26 21.07 27.30
CA ALA A 696 11.90 21.94 26.32
C ALA A 696 13.33 21.44 25.97
N TYR A 697 13.66 21.41 24.69
CA TYR A 697 15.00 21.04 24.22
C TYR A 697 15.88 22.29 24.12
N HIS A 698 16.95 22.34 24.91
CA HIS A 698 17.91 23.46 24.95
C HIS A 698 19.32 23.03 24.52
N GLY A 699 19.44 21.88 23.84
CA GLY A 699 20.71 21.24 23.55
C GLY A 699 21.08 20.18 24.59
N HIS A 700 22.25 19.57 24.42
CA HIS A 700 22.82 18.61 25.37
C HIS A 700 23.81 19.33 26.29
N THR A 701 23.28 20.14 27.21
CA THR A 701 24.05 20.96 28.16
C THR A 701 23.90 20.42 29.58
N THR A 702 24.85 20.75 30.47
CA THR A 702 24.92 20.21 31.85
C THR A 702 23.96 20.86 32.83
#